data_AF-A0A2E7ZU14-F1
#
_entry.id   AF-A0A2E7ZU14-F1
#
_cell.length_a   1.000
_cell.length_b   1.000
_cell.length_c   1.000
_cell.angle_alpha   90.00
_cell.angle_beta   90.00
_cell.angle_gamma   90.00
#
_symmetry.space_group_name_H-M   'P 1'
#
loop_
_entity.id
_entity.type
_entity.pdbx_description
1 polymer ?
#
loop_
_entity_poly.entity_id
_entity_poly.type
_entity_poly.pdbx_seq_one_letter_code
_entity_poly.pdbx_strand_id
1 'polypeptide(L)'
;MQGLVYADLTRQRLTKTSGGSSFQFPELVAGDEIRMGLRLTESIDGQATEVDRTVVGLKASLGFVDQRPTAGTFDLNLSGALMTDVPFDVTSATASPPAGYTVEDVPGGFIISKDDGGSATVSAENVDLDPISFVEIREFQQNGDYKYEVRLVQAPLASTSSFLSIVPPAPSIESIQVGGTDSGSGAAWNEIQALNLDPTFRGTYQLRRGYRKTSLLSIEDGIEEISAAINATLGVEGESFVVTNPSNNVAHIEFAGDAGGVAQDLLEVEVFSAPPGDPTFVLDLNKHDVFAALRGANEIKPQFEIELVLADENGGAEDFTVTVCRQEVKVIDEINKESNTTAQNVDWLREPSGLRYQPYGAGQIITGSQHYVATFGGSGSSYALNHNLGTQDVHVSVRNNVSGDVLEGADYSVTIDGDNSLTIDTASAPSTNGLAAVITSAGPTSAFQAHNHAIAEVTGLQTILDDLGLRLQVIEGLVPTGAISTSIANATGEIAKWKLPEIFEVYPKRGSALEAKKVSDIKPEDLPRKGARLLPAVFDAAPTYVSALPGSPVAGTVYCNSNVSDEITLPGYGGIRSRNVKPLGKFAWDGKGFYEVENAFDCGLHEFYAEEVVSNGTGDAVLNWAAEKPQLGENAVGMIKLTDLETEVPELADGWYPFKSDANGDSATLVAGSNITAATTSLSGYETVKVLGANQLSDISEAFISGGGTTMNFTSASAETPTVGMDEFFAVFPEITSIGLPAGAYKVFRSGSNNGTFILISSGLTDGGFTFDGVAMEHPGTIQTYDTVNSGEINRFYPVDFKRELFKVHVNDKQFKLDSILSLDFSLEMAAFLADTDVQWGILLQTGQMINDLKDTGNAGEGRELAGIRWNKPSLDQVVHLSDVVSTHNFGLKVYRSSSNVITCSSVEYGQEYGGAQAPTDANFVVRGLLHRFDIGELNGDEPTGLVAYSGLAVDSDTGGEAVITA
;
A
#
# COMPACT_ATOMS: atom_id res chain seq x y z
N MET A 1 15.85 0.83 -21.80
CA MET A 1 16.91 0.98 -22.83
C MET A 1 17.62 -0.35 -23.11
N GLN A 2 17.89 -0.68 -24.38
CA GLN A 2 18.71 -1.86 -24.75
C GLN A 2 19.74 -1.53 -25.83
N GLY A 3 20.97 -2.06 -25.72
CA GLY A 3 21.99 -1.89 -26.75
C GLY A 3 23.26 -2.72 -26.54
N LEU A 4 24.02 -2.92 -27.62
CA LEU A 4 25.40 -3.44 -27.59
C LEU A 4 26.37 -2.27 -27.71
N VAL A 5 27.36 -2.20 -26.83
CA VAL A 5 28.39 -1.15 -26.81
C VAL A 5 29.78 -1.76 -26.74
N TYR A 6 30.77 -1.05 -27.28
CA TYR A 6 32.17 -1.44 -27.23
C TYR A 6 32.81 -0.81 -25.99
N ALA A 7 33.36 -1.64 -25.12
CA ALA A 7 34.12 -1.28 -23.93
C ALA A 7 35.61 -1.22 -24.29
N ASP A 8 36.17 -0.01 -24.37
CA ASP A 8 37.61 0.21 -24.61
C ASP A 8 38.37 0.09 -23.28
N LEU A 9 39.02 -1.05 -23.06
CA LEU A 9 39.79 -1.36 -21.85
C LEU A 9 41.03 -0.46 -21.71
N THR A 10 41.56 0.07 -22.82
CA THR A 10 42.73 0.97 -22.80
C THR A 10 42.35 2.41 -22.49
N ARG A 11 41.24 2.89 -23.07
CA ARG A 11 40.78 4.29 -22.90
C ARG A 11 39.70 4.47 -21.82
N GLN A 12 39.25 3.37 -21.20
CA GLN A 12 38.25 3.35 -20.13
C GLN A 12 36.98 4.13 -20.49
N ARG A 13 36.42 3.82 -21.66
CA ARG A 13 35.19 4.43 -22.15
C ARG A 13 34.36 3.45 -22.96
N LEU A 14 33.05 3.72 -23.01
CA LEU A 14 32.14 3.04 -23.93
C LEU A 14 32.11 3.76 -25.28
N THR A 15 32.01 3.03 -26.38
CA THR A 15 31.83 3.56 -27.74
C THR A 15 30.74 2.79 -28.48
N LYS A 16 30.06 3.44 -29.44
CA LYS A 16 29.00 2.79 -30.25
C LYS A 16 29.58 1.86 -31.33
N THR A 17 30.80 2.14 -31.77
CA THR A 17 31.57 1.35 -32.74
C THR A 17 32.99 1.18 -32.21
N SER A 18 33.69 0.12 -32.63
CA SER A 18 35.11 -0.05 -32.30
C SER A 18 35.91 1.20 -32.69
N GLY A 19 36.68 1.76 -31.74
CA GLY A 19 37.49 2.96 -31.94
C GLY A 19 36.73 4.28 -32.16
N GLY A 20 35.40 4.28 -32.00
CA GLY A 20 34.55 5.45 -32.21
C GLY A 20 34.64 6.53 -31.12
N SER A 21 33.73 7.51 -31.20
CA SER A 21 33.54 8.51 -30.14
C SER A 21 32.88 7.89 -28.90
N SER A 22 33.08 8.51 -27.74
CA SER A 22 32.43 8.10 -26.49
C SER A 22 30.92 8.00 -26.66
N PHE A 23 30.35 6.90 -26.16
CA PHE A 23 28.93 6.67 -26.12
C PHE A 23 28.26 7.75 -25.25
N GLN A 24 27.17 8.31 -25.75
CA GLN A 24 26.37 9.26 -24.99
C GLN A 24 25.10 8.54 -24.58
N PHE A 25 24.88 8.44 -23.27
CA PHE A 25 23.63 7.91 -22.75
C PHE A 25 22.49 8.86 -23.14
N PRO A 26 21.34 8.32 -23.61
CA PRO A 26 20.12 9.10 -23.67
C PRO A 26 19.68 9.51 -22.25
N GLU A 27 18.72 10.43 -22.15
CA GLU A 27 18.06 10.69 -20.88
C GLU A 27 17.42 9.40 -20.37
N LEU A 28 17.79 9.02 -19.16
CA LEU A 28 17.28 7.82 -18.49
C LEU A 28 16.05 8.20 -17.67
N VAL A 29 15.03 7.36 -17.68
CA VAL A 29 13.80 7.60 -16.92
C VAL A 29 13.78 6.70 -15.69
N ALA A 30 13.44 7.25 -14.54
CA ALA A 30 13.23 6.46 -13.33
C ALA A 30 12.13 5.41 -13.57
N GLY A 31 12.35 4.18 -13.09
CA GLY A 31 11.46 3.05 -13.40
C GLY A 31 11.85 2.23 -14.64
N ASP A 32 12.73 2.72 -15.51
CA ASP A 32 13.22 1.96 -16.67
C ASP A 32 14.27 0.90 -16.31
N GLU A 33 14.47 -0.05 -17.22
CA GLU A 33 15.59 -1.00 -17.19
C GLU A 33 16.64 -0.64 -18.24
N ILE A 34 17.92 -0.67 -17.87
CA ILE A 34 19.06 -0.57 -18.79
C ILE A 34 19.61 -1.97 -19.02
N ARG A 35 19.49 -2.47 -20.25
CA ARG A 35 20.09 -3.74 -20.69
C ARG A 35 21.23 -3.46 -21.66
N MET A 36 22.47 -3.71 -21.26
CA MET A 36 23.63 -3.49 -22.14
C MET A 36 24.50 -4.73 -22.27
N GLY A 37 24.80 -5.10 -23.52
CA GLY A 37 25.87 -6.02 -23.86
C GLY A 37 27.19 -5.26 -24.04
N LEU A 38 28.28 -5.79 -23.49
CA LEU A 38 29.60 -5.19 -23.59
C LEU A 38 30.51 -6.02 -24.49
N ARG A 39 31.13 -5.35 -25.45
CA ARG A 39 32.13 -5.96 -26.34
C ARG A 39 33.49 -5.36 -26.07
N LEU A 40 34.49 -6.17 -25.74
CA LEU A 40 35.76 -5.68 -25.25
C LEU A 40 36.68 -5.28 -26.41
N THR A 41 37.32 -4.12 -26.28
CA THR A 41 38.29 -3.60 -27.25
C THR A 41 39.52 -3.08 -26.53
N GLU A 42 40.67 -3.18 -27.17
CA GLU A 42 41.94 -2.61 -26.70
C GLU A 42 42.62 -1.83 -27.81
N SER A 43 43.44 -0.85 -27.44
CA SER A 43 44.24 -0.13 -28.43
C SER A 43 45.58 -0.82 -28.64
N ILE A 44 45.72 -1.55 -29.75
CA ILE A 44 46.97 -2.20 -30.18
C ILE A 44 47.54 -1.38 -31.35
N ASP A 45 48.79 -0.91 -31.22
CA ASP A 45 49.46 -0.07 -32.21
C ASP A 45 48.66 1.17 -32.67
N GLY A 46 47.85 1.72 -31.77
CA GLY A 46 47.02 2.90 -32.03
C GLY A 46 45.71 2.65 -32.78
N GLN A 47 45.42 1.40 -33.14
CA GLN A 47 44.12 0.97 -33.67
C GLN A 47 43.28 0.31 -32.56
N ALA A 48 41.97 0.48 -32.60
CA ALA A 48 41.07 -0.23 -31.68
C ALA A 48 40.78 -1.62 -32.24
N THR A 49 41.19 -2.64 -31.51
CA THR A 49 41.02 -4.05 -31.87
C THR A 49 40.11 -4.71 -30.85
N GLU A 50 39.17 -5.53 -31.32
CA GLU A 50 38.31 -6.35 -30.46
C GLU A 50 39.16 -7.46 -29.81
N VAL A 51 38.95 -7.69 -28.52
CA VAL A 51 39.73 -8.66 -27.73
C VAL A 51 38.81 -9.59 -26.97
N ASP A 52 39.19 -10.86 -26.90
CA ASP A 52 38.47 -11.88 -26.14
C ASP A 52 39.09 -12.00 -24.74
N ARG A 53 38.42 -11.46 -23.72
CA ARG A 53 38.81 -11.63 -22.31
C ARG A 53 37.77 -12.46 -21.57
N THR A 54 38.21 -13.30 -20.64
CA THR A 54 37.30 -14.04 -19.76
C THR A 54 36.83 -13.12 -18.63
N VAL A 55 35.55 -12.73 -18.67
CA VAL A 55 34.92 -11.92 -17.62
C VAL A 55 34.41 -12.84 -16.53
N VAL A 56 34.98 -12.73 -15.33
CA VAL A 56 34.62 -13.53 -14.15
C VAL A 56 33.61 -12.78 -13.27
N GLY A 57 33.66 -11.46 -13.30
CA GLY A 57 32.73 -10.58 -12.59
C GLY A 57 32.42 -9.32 -13.39
N LEU A 58 31.21 -8.81 -13.24
CA LEU A 58 30.80 -7.53 -13.80
C LEU A 58 29.96 -6.82 -12.75
N LYS A 59 30.25 -5.55 -12.51
CA LYS A 59 29.43 -4.67 -11.68
C LYS A 59 29.10 -3.42 -12.47
N ALA A 60 27.82 -3.10 -12.58
CA ALA A 60 27.36 -1.82 -13.11
C ALA A 60 26.61 -1.08 -12.00
N SER A 61 26.94 0.18 -11.78
CA SER A 61 26.35 1.00 -10.73
C SER A 61 26.05 2.40 -11.20
N LEU A 62 24.96 2.95 -10.67
CA LEU A 62 24.52 4.31 -10.84
C LEU A 62 24.49 4.97 -9.46
N GLY A 63 25.31 5.99 -9.24
CA GLY A 63 25.38 6.64 -7.94
C GLY A 63 26.34 7.81 -7.93
N PHE A 64 26.45 8.46 -6.77
CA PHE A 64 27.43 9.51 -6.58
C PHE A 64 28.69 8.90 -5.99
N VAL A 65 29.61 8.50 -6.87
CA VAL A 65 30.87 7.86 -6.48
C VAL A 65 31.65 8.78 -5.54
N ASP A 66 32.12 8.24 -4.41
CA ASP A 66 32.84 8.95 -3.35
C ASP A 66 32.10 10.14 -2.70
N GLN A 67 30.77 10.22 -2.87
CA GLN A 67 29.98 11.23 -2.15
C GLN A 67 29.79 10.79 -0.69
N ARG A 68 29.98 11.74 0.23
CA ARG A 68 29.78 11.52 1.66
C ARG A 68 28.30 11.58 2.02
N PRO A 69 27.88 10.88 3.09
CA PRO A 69 26.60 11.15 3.74
C PRO A 69 26.49 12.63 4.12
N THR A 70 25.25 13.11 4.21
CA THR A 70 24.92 14.49 4.58
C THR A 70 24.39 14.63 6.00
N ALA A 71 24.01 13.51 6.63
CA ALA A 71 23.54 13.43 8.01
C ALA A 71 23.79 12.02 8.59
N GLY A 72 23.56 11.87 9.90
CA GLY A 72 23.56 10.57 10.58
C GLY A 72 24.80 10.26 11.43
N THR A 73 24.81 9.06 12.01
CA THR A 73 25.86 8.55 12.90
C THR A 73 26.18 7.09 12.61
N PHE A 74 27.32 6.61 13.10
CA PHE A 74 27.70 5.20 13.05
C PHE A 74 28.54 4.82 14.28
N ASP A 75 28.59 3.55 14.62
CA ASP A 75 29.47 3.04 15.65
C ASP A 75 30.72 2.41 15.03
N LEU A 76 31.86 2.52 15.71
CA LEU A 76 33.12 1.96 15.26
C LEU A 76 33.77 1.13 16.37
N ASN A 77 33.94 -0.16 16.10
CA ASN A 77 34.52 -1.13 17.02
C ASN A 77 36.01 -1.32 16.73
N LEU A 78 36.85 -1.08 17.73
CA LEU A 78 38.31 -1.18 17.69
C LEU A 78 38.78 -2.30 18.62
N SER A 79 38.76 -3.54 18.14
CA SER A 79 39.15 -4.74 18.88
C SER A 79 38.41 -4.89 20.22
N GLY A 80 37.09 -4.66 20.22
CA GLY A 80 36.20 -4.77 21.37
C GLY A 80 35.98 -3.46 22.14
N ALA A 81 36.69 -2.37 21.78
CA ALA A 81 36.41 -1.03 22.29
C ALA A 81 35.52 -0.28 21.31
N LEU A 82 34.29 0.04 21.72
CA LEU A 82 33.29 0.66 20.87
C LEU A 82 33.32 2.19 21.00
N MET A 83 33.40 2.88 19.87
CA MET A 83 33.06 4.29 19.71
C MET A 83 31.61 4.37 19.25
N THR A 84 30.73 4.96 20.05
CA THR A 84 29.30 5.07 19.73
C THR A 84 28.93 6.44 19.20
N ASP A 85 27.89 6.51 18.36
CA ASP A 85 27.29 7.74 17.83
C ASP A 85 28.32 8.66 17.11
N VAL A 86 29.25 8.07 16.36
CA VAL A 86 30.25 8.82 15.59
C VAL A 86 29.53 9.58 14.47
N PRO A 87 29.57 10.92 14.42
CA PRO A 87 28.82 11.68 13.44
C PRO A 87 29.39 11.52 12.03
N PHE A 88 28.53 11.68 11.02
CA PHE A 88 28.91 11.57 9.60
C PHE A 88 30.02 12.56 9.18
N ASP A 89 30.14 13.70 9.85
CA ASP A 89 31.14 14.74 9.62
C ASP A 89 32.35 14.65 10.55
N VAL A 90 32.59 13.47 11.12
CA VAL A 90 33.71 13.21 12.04
C VAL A 90 35.07 13.64 11.46
N THR A 91 35.85 14.29 12.30
CA THR A 91 37.24 14.70 12.06
C THR A 91 38.13 14.10 13.15
N SER A 92 39.45 14.14 12.97
CA SER A 92 40.42 13.72 13.99
C SER A 92 40.27 14.47 15.33
N ALA A 93 39.62 15.64 15.32
CA ALA A 93 39.33 16.41 16.53
C ALA A 93 38.05 15.96 17.26
N THR A 94 37.11 15.32 16.57
CA THR A 94 35.81 14.86 17.12
C THR A 94 35.73 13.35 17.28
N ALA A 95 36.54 12.58 16.54
CA ALA A 95 36.81 11.19 16.85
C ALA A 95 37.58 11.13 18.17
N SER A 96 36.93 10.68 19.25
CA SER A 96 37.58 10.43 20.54
C SER A 96 37.96 8.94 20.61
N PRO A 97 39.12 8.51 20.03
CA PRO A 97 39.48 7.11 20.02
C PRO A 97 39.69 6.57 21.44
N PRO A 98 39.44 5.26 21.67
CA PRO A 98 39.81 4.59 22.91
C PRO A 98 41.31 4.68 23.17
N ALA A 99 41.72 4.58 24.45
CA ALA A 99 43.13 4.60 24.83
C ALA A 99 43.93 3.50 24.08
N GLY A 100 45.03 3.88 23.42
CA GLY A 100 45.86 2.99 22.61
C GLY A 100 45.68 3.13 21.09
N TYR A 101 44.84 4.07 20.64
CA TYR A 101 44.63 4.37 19.22
C TYR A 101 44.79 5.86 18.92
N THR A 102 45.30 6.16 17.73
CA THR A 102 45.46 7.50 17.16
C THR A 102 44.66 7.64 15.87
N VAL A 103 44.10 8.84 15.65
CA VAL A 103 43.30 9.18 14.47
C VAL A 103 43.95 10.32 13.72
N GLU A 104 44.11 10.17 12.40
CA GLU A 104 44.65 11.17 11.48
C GLU A 104 43.61 11.51 10.41
N ASP A 105 43.37 12.79 10.15
CA ASP A 105 42.45 13.21 9.07
C ASP A 105 43.03 12.93 7.69
N VAL A 106 42.21 12.36 6.81
CA VAL A 106 42.53 12.26 5.37
C VAL A 106 41.42 12.85 4.52
N PRO A 107 41.73 13.37 3.31
CA PRO A 107 40.67 13.80 2.39
C PRO A 107 39.71 12.64 2.12
N GLY A 108 38.43 12.82 2.47
CA GLY A 108 37.41 11.79 2.25
C GLY A 108 37.19 10.83 3.43
N GLY A 109 38.04 10.82 4.46
CA GLY A 109 37.85 9.97 5.65
C GLY A 109 38.82 10.27 6.79
N PHE A 110 39.17 9.24 7.56
CA PHE A 110 40.22 9.32 8.58
C PHE A 110 40.97 7.99 8.68
N ILE A 111 42.22 8.04 9.12
CA ILE A 111 43.05 6.86 9.34
C ILE A 111 43.14 6.59 10.84
N ILE A 112 42.90 5.35 11.24
CA ILE A 112 43.10 4.87 12.60
C ILE A 112 44.39 4.04 12.63
N SER A 113 45.26 4.34 13.58
CA SER A 113 46.47 3.57 13.86
C SER A 113 46.49 3.15 15.33
N LYS A 114 47.04 1.98 15.62
CA LYS A 114 47.25 1.54 17.00
C LYS A 114 48.61 2.05 17.48
N ASP A 115 48.69 2.53 18.72
CA ASP A 115 49.89 3.18 19.27
C ASP A 115 51.11 2.23 19.34
N ASP A 116 50.88 0.92 19.36
CA ASP A 116 51.91 -0.12 19.37
C ASP A 116 52.31 -0.64 17.97
N GLY A 117 51.71 -0.09 16.90
CA GLY A 117 51.96 -0.48 15.50
C GLY A 117 51.36 -1.84 15.10
N GLY A 118 50.70 -2.54 16.02
CA GLY A 118 50.13 -3.88 15.78
C GLY A 118 48.79 -3.85 15.04
N SER A 119 48.38 -5.03 14.53
CA SER A 119 47.07 -5.20 13.91
C SER A 119 45.93 -5.09 14.94
N ALA A 120 44.80 -4.54 14.51
CA ALA A 120 43.54 -4.45 15.22
C ALA A 120 42.39 -4.99 14.35
N THR A 121 41.34 -5.52 14.96
CA THR A 121 40.07 -5.74 14.27
C THR A 121 39.28 -4.43 14.29
N VAL A 122 38.98 -3.89 13.12
CA VAL A 122 38.19 -2.65 12.97
C VAL A 122 36.92 -2.99 12.20
N SER A 123 35.77 -2.68 12.77
CA SER A 123 34.46 -2.88 12.12
C SER A 123 33.52 -1.72 12.44
N ALA A 124 32.56 -1.47 11.54
CA ALA A 124 31.48 -0.54 11.79
C ALA A 124 30.22 -1.28 12.25
N GLU A 125 29.49 -0.69 13.19
CA GLU A 125 28.24 -1.19 13.75
C GLU A 125 27.21 -0.03 13.74
N ASN A 126 25.92 -0.32 13.88
CA ASN A 126 24.85 0.68 14.00
C ASN A 126 24.97 1.87 13.01
N VAL A 127 25.16 1.57 11.73
CA VAL A 127 25.35 2.60 10.69
C VAL A 127 23.99 3.22 10.32
N ASP A 128 23.72 4.41 10.83
CA ASP A 128 22.51 5.22 10.57
C ASP A 128 22.91 6.51 9.83
N LEU A 129 23.30 6.38 8.57
CA LEU A 129 23.80 7.46 7.71
C LEU A 129 22.80 7.80 6.60
N ASP A 130 22.61 9.10 6.33
CA ASP A 130 21.67 9.61 5.33
C ASP A 130 22.35 10.54 4.28
N PRO A 131 22.22 10.27 2.97
CA PRO A 131 21.61 9.09 2.34
C PRO A 131 22.31 7.79 2.73
N ILE A 132 21.64 6.64 2.52
CA ILE A 132 22.19 5.30 2.83
C ILE A 132 23.65 5.24 2.40
N SER A 133 24.54 5.03 3.36
CA SER A 133 25.99 5.06 3.16
C SER A 133 26.65 3.90 3.88
N PHE A 134 27.77 3.44 3.34
CA PHE A 134 28.58 2.39 3.91
C PHE A 134 29.82 2.98 4.57
N VAL A 135 30.27 2.33 5.64
CA VAL A 135 31.58 2.56 6.23
C VAL A 135 32.55 1.57 5.60
N GLU A 136 33.36 2.04 4.66
CA GLU A 136 34.40 1.24 4.03
C GLU A 136 35.67 1.31 4.88
N ILE A 137 36.17 0.14 5.30
CA ILE A 137 37.39 0.02 6.10
C ILE A 137 38.43 -0.69 5.27
N ARG A 138 39.53 0.00 4.98
CA ARG A 138 40.66 -0.55 4.24
C ARG A 138 41.87 -0.69 5.14
N GLU A 139 42.31 -1.94 5.31
CA GLU A 139 43.56 -2.24 6.00
C GLU A 139 44.74 -2.14 5.02
N PHE A 140 45.81 -1.47 5.44
CA PHE A 140 47.08 -1.47 4.73
C PHE A 140 48.25 -1.30 5.69
N GLN A 141 49.43 -1.73 5.25
CA GLN A 141 50.67 -1.55 6.02
C GLN A 141 51.49 -0.39 5.49
N GLN A 142 51.96 0.46 6.39
CA GLN A 142 52.90 1.55 6.07
C GLN A 142 54.07 1.51 7.05
N ASN A 143 55.29 1.34 6.54
CA ASN A 143 56.53 1.26 7.35
C ASN A 143 56.54 0.17 8.43
N GLY A 144 55.70 -0.87 8.31
CA GLY A 144 55.60 -1.97 9.28
C GLY A 144 54.49 -1.80 10.30
N ASP A 145 53.82 -0.64 10.34
CA ASP A 145 52.65 -0.39 11.17
C ASP A 145 51.36 -0.68 10.40
N TYR A 146 50.38 -1.28 11.07
CA TYR A 146 49.05 -1.49 10.53
C TYR A 146 48.20 -0.21 10.62
N LYS A 147 47.63 0.21 9.50
CA LYS A 147 46.75 1.38 9.39
C LYS A 147 45.40 0.98 8.80
N TYR A 148 44.35 1.63 9.30
CA TYR A 148 42.97 1.40 8.90
C TYR A 148 42.39 2.71 8.36
N GLU A 149 42.21 2.79 7.04
CA GLU A 149 41.51 3.91 6.43
C GLU A 149 40.01 3.66 6.52
N VAL A 150 39.30 4.60 7.14
CA VAL A 150 37.84 4.58 7.27
C VAL A 150 37.25 5.64 6.35
N ARG A 151 36.42 5.22 5.40
CA ARG A 151 35.72 6.11 4.47
C ARG A 151 34.22 5.91 4.57
N LEU A 152 33.48 7.01 4.46
CA LEU A 152 32.03 6.99 4.34
C LEU A 152 31.69 7.17 2.86
N VAL A 153 31.04 6.16 2.27
CA VAL A 153 30.72 6.13 0.84
C VAL A 153 29.23 5.94 0.69
N GLN A 154 28.56 6.85 0.00
CA GLN A 154 27.15 6.72 -0.31
C GLN A 154 26.87 5.44 -1.11
N ALA A 155 25.80 4.73 -0.75
CA ALA A 155 25.33 3.59 -1.52
C ALA A 155 24.91 4.03 -2.94
N PRO A 156 25.18 3.19 -3.97
CA PRO A 156 24.73 3.51 -5.31
C PRO A 156 23.19 3.52 -5.35
N LEU A 157 22.61 4.48 -6.07
CA LEU A 157 21.17 4.60 -6.28
C LEU A 157 20.58 3.35 -6.96
N ALA A 158 21.34 2.74 -7.86
CA ALA A 158 21.05 1.44 -8.43
C ALA A 158 22.36 0.70 -8.73
N SER A 159 22.40 -0.61 -8.53
CA SER A 159 23.53 -1.42 -8.96
C SER A 159 23.12 -2.83 -9.34
N THR A 160 23.95 -3.50 -10.12
CA THR A 160 23.80 -4.91 -10.50
C THR A 160 25.18 -5.54 -10.62
N SER A 161 25.33 -6.75 -10.07
CA SER A 161 26.50 -7.60 -10.26
C SER A 161 26.20 -8.86 -11.08
N SER A 162 24.93 -9.03 -11.47
CA SER A 162 24.49 -10.15 -12.30
C SER A 162 24.72 -9.84 -13.77
N PHE A 163 25.35 -10.77 -14.49
CA PHE A 163 25.51 -10.71 -15.93
C PHE A 163 25.33 -12.10 -16.54
N LEU A 164 24.97 -12.12 -17.82
CA LEU A 164 24.91 -13.34 -18.63
C LEU A 164 25.72 -13.11 -19.90
N SER A 165 26.54 -14.09 -20.28
CA SER A 165 27.19 -14.10 -21.59
C SER A 165 26.18 -14.58 -22.64
N ILE A 166 25.69 -13.66 -23.46
CA ILE A 166 24.74 -13.99 -24.53
C ILE A 166 25.53 -14.31 -25.79
N VAL A 167 25.45 -15.56 -26.25
CA VAL A 167 26.08 -15.99 -27.50
C VAL A 167 25.19 -15.57 -28.67
N PRO A 168 25.74 -14.96 -29.73
CA PRO A 168 24.95 -14.57 -30.90
C PRO A 168 24.37 -15.80 -31.62
N PRO A 169 23.21 -15.68 -32.27
CA PRO A 169 22.60 -16.78 -33.02
C PRO A 169 23.55 -17.32 -34.11
N ALA A 170 23.58 -18.65 -34.26
CA ALA A 170 24.30 -19.29 -35.36
C ALA A 170 23.60 -18.98 -36.70
N PRO A 171 24.34 -18.94 -37.83
CA PRO A 171 23.73 -18.83 -39.14
C PRO A 171 22.77 -19.98 -39.41
N SER A 172 21.70 -19.71 -40.16
CA SER A 172 20.65 -20.69 -40.44
C SER A 172 20.28 -20.70 -41.92
N ILE A 173 19.72 -21.81 -42.39
CA ILE A 173 19.22 -21.95 -43.75
C ILE A 173 17.74 -22.27 -43.74
N GLU A 174 16.99 -21.56 -44.58
CA GLU A 174 15.57 -21.77 -44.79
C GLU A 174 15.25 -21.90 -46.29
N SER A 175 14.20 -22.65 -46.64
CA SER A 175 13.73 -22.73 -48.03
C SER A 175 12.81 -21.55 -48.33
N ILE A 176 13.15 -20.76 -49.35
CA ILE A 176 12.31 -19.66 -49.85
C ILE A 176 11.40 -20.15 -50.99
N GLN A 177 11.93 -21.02 -51.86
CA GLN A 177 11.21 -21.55 -53.00
C GLN A 177 11.64 -22.99 -53.25
N VAL A 178 10.70 -23.94 -53.23
CA VAL A 178 10.97 -25.34 -53.56
C VAL A 178 11.04 -25.52 -55.07
N GLY A 179 12.06 -26.23 -55.57
CA GLY A 179 12.23 -26.50 -56.99
C GLY A 179 11.12 -27.38 -57.57
N GLY A 180 10.67 -27.08 -58.78
CA GLY A 180 9.61 -27.84 -59.43
C GLY A 180 9.39 -27.52 -60.90
N THR A 181 8.47 -28.25 -61.52
CA THR A 181 8.04 -28.05 -62.91
C THR A 181 6.54 -27.87 -62.98
N ASP A 182 6.09 -26.88 -63.75
CA ASP A 182 4.67 -26.67 -64.00
C ASP A 182 4.12 -27.82 -64.85
N SER A 183 3.16 -28.54 -64.29
CA SER A 183 2.46 -29.64 -64.96
C SER A 183 1.76 -29.26 -66.27
N GLY A 184 1.45 -27.98 -66.49
CA GLY A 184 0.76 -27.48 -67.69
C GLY A 184 1.67 -26.96 -68.80
N SER A 185 2.78 -26.30 -68.46
CA SER A 185 3.70 -25.64 -69.42
C SER A 185 5.05 -26.35 -69.59
N GLY A 186 5.39 -27.29 -68.70
CA GLY A 186 6.71 -27.93 -68.66
C GLY A 186 7.85 -27.00 -68.24
N ALA A 187 7.54 -25.77 -67.82
CA ALA A 187 8.53 -24.81 -67.34
C ALA A 187 9.03 -25.21 -65.95
N ALA A 188 10.34 -25.39 -65.81
CA ALA A 188 11.02 -25.64 -64.54
C ALA A 188 11.35 -24.32 -63.84
N TRP A 189 11.18 -24.27 -62.52
CA TRP A 189 11.73 -23.23 -61.66
C TRP A 189 12.68 -23.84 -60.64
N ASN A 190 13.75 -23.12 -60.36
CA ASN A 190 14.82 -23.58 -59.49
C ASN A 190 14.43 -23.48 -58.01
N GLU A 191 15.09 -24.28 -57.18
CA GLU A 191 15.02 -24.14 -55.74
C GLU A 191 15.87 -22.96 -55.27
N ILE A 192 15.35 -22.19 -54.30
CA ILE A 192 16.06 -21.10 -53.64
C ILE A 192 16.01 -21.31 -52.13
N GLN A 193 17.18 -21.39 -51.52
CA GLN A 193 17.36 -21.43 -50.06
C GLN A 193 18.02 -20.14 -49.60
N ALA A 194 17.59 -19.58 -48.47
CA ALA A 194 18.19 -18.38 -47.86
C ALA A 194 19.10 -18.77 -46.71
N LEU A 195 20.36 -18.35 -46.79
CA LEU A 195 21.31 -18.34 -45.69
C LEU A 195 21.16 -17.01 -44.92
N ASN A 196 20.67 -17.11 -43.70
CA ASN A 196 20.51 -16.00 -42.77
C ASN A 196 21.74 -15.88 -41.88
N LEU A 197 22.42 -14.74 -41.97
CA LEU A 197 23.59 -14.40 -41.16
C LEU A 197 23.20 -13.34 -40.14
N ASP A 198 23.34 -13.64 -38.85
CA ASP A 198 23.11 -12.62 -37.82
C ASP A 198 24.27 -11.61 -37.84
N PRO A 199 24.01 -10.29 -37.93
CA PRO A 199 25.07 -9.27 -37.94
C PRO A 199 25.93 -9.26 -36.68
N THR A 200 25.55 -9.95 -35.62
CA THR A 200 26.32 -10.13 -34.38
C THR A 200 27.20 -11.39 -34.38
N PHE A 201 27.00 -12.33 -35.30
CA PHE A 201 27.82 -13.53 -35.45
C PHE A 201 29.19 -13.18 -36.05
N ARG A 202 30.27 -13.56 -35.35
CA ARG A 202 31.67 -13.32 -35.75
C ARG A 202 32.51 -14.60 -35.81
N GLY A 203 31.83 -15.74 -35.72
CA GLY A 203 32.44 -17.04 -35.90
C GLY A 203 32.69 -17.40 -37.36
N THR A 204 33.35 -18.54 -37.57
CA THR A 204 33.43 -19.16 -38.89
C THR A 204 32.45 -20.32 -38.98
N TYR A 205 31.79 -20.44 -40.12
CA TYR A 205 30.84 -21.50 -40.42
C TYR A 205 31.19 -22.22 -41.73
N GLN A 206 30.61 -23.40 -41.94
CA GLN A 206 30.67 -24.14 -43.20
C GLN A 206 29.26 -24.56 -43.59
N LEU A 207 29.02 -24.62 -44.90
CA LEU A 207 27.80 -25.19 -45.44
C LEU A 207 28.03 -26.66 -45.79
N ARG A 208 27.04 -27.49 -45.49
CA ARG A 208 27.11 -28.95 -45.65
C ARG A 208 25.95 -29.46 -46.49
N ARG A 209 26.27 -30.33 -47.45
CA ARG A 209 25.31 -31.16 -48.20
C ARG A 209 25.77 -32.61 -48.09
N GLY A 210 25.13 -33.37 -47.20
CA GLY A 210 25.56 -34.74 -46.86
C GLY A 210 26.95 -34.77 -46.21
N TYR A 211 27.94 -35.36 -46.90
CA TYR A 211 29.33 -35.46 -46.42
C TYR A 211 30.27 -34.37 -46.97
N ARG A 212 29.79 -33.53 -47.90
CA ARG A 212 30.58 -32.45 -48.51
C ARG A 212 30.44 -31.17 -47.70
N LYS A 213 31.53 -30.46 -47.51
CA LYS A 213 31.62 -29.21 -46.74
C LYS A 213 32.36 -28.15 -47.53
N THR A 214 31.92 -26.90 -47.41
CA THR A 214 32.64 -25.75 -47.96
C THR A 214 33.93 -25.46 -47.21
N SER A 215 34.78 -24.60 -47.78
CA SER A 215 35.79 -23.89 -46.98
C SER A 215 35.12 -23.08 -45.86
N LEU A 216 35.90 -22.68 -44.86
CA LEU A 216 35.43 -21.80 -43.79
C LEU A 216 34.96 -20.47 -44.40
N LEU A 217 33.75 -20.07 -44.03
CA LEU A 217 33.11 -18.80 -44.36
C LEU A 217 32.88 -18.00 -43.09
N SER A 218 32.83 -16.69 -43.23
CA SER A 218 32.59 -15.68 -42.21
C SER A 218 31.48 -14.73 -42.66
N ILE A 219 31.11 -13.78 -41.81
CA ILE A 219 30.12 -12.75 -42.18
C ILE A 219 30.69 -11.68 -43.14
N GLU A 220 32.01 -11.58 -43.25
CA GLU A 220 32.68 -10.65 -44.15
C GLU A 220 32.72 -11.17 -45.60
N ASP A 221 32.51 -12.49 -45.78
CA ASP A 221 32.47 -13.12 -47.08
C ASP A 221 31.20 -12.72 -47.84
N GLY A 222 31.41 -12.12 -49.01
CA GLY A 222 30.36 -11.64 -49.88
C GLY A 222 29.80 -12.71 -50.80
N ILE A 223 28.99 -12.27 -51.76
CA ILE A 223 28.31 -13.14 -52.73
C ILE A 223 29.32 -13.98 -53.53
N GLU A 224 30.44 -13.39 -53.92
CA GLU A 224 31.43 -14.04 -54.78
C GLU A 224 32.18 -15.14 -54.02
N GLU A 225 32.55 -14.86 -52.77
CA GLU A 225 33.26 -15.79 -51.88
C GLU A 225 32.37 -16.97 -51.49
N ILE A 226 31.11 -16.71 -51.12
CA ILE A 226 30.13 -17.76 -50.79
C ILE A 226 29.83 -18.61 -52.03
N SER A 227 29.60 -18.00 -53.19
CA SER A 227 29.35 -18.71 -54.44
C SER A 227 30.53 -19.59 -54.87
N ALA A 228 31.76 -19.08 -54.74
CA ALA A 228 32.96 -19.83 -55.05
C ALA A 228 33.15 -21.03 -54.12
N ALA A 229 32.92 -20.85 -52.81
CA ALA A 229 33.05 -21.91 -51.82
C ALA A 229 32.04 -23.04 -52.05
N ILE A 230 30.79 -22.70 -52.35
CA ILE A 230 29.71 -23.66 -52.63
C ILE A 230 30.00 -24.42 -53.94
N ASN A 231 30.27 -23.73 -55.04
CA ASN A 231 30.49 -24.35 -56.34
C ASN A 231 31.74 -25.24 -56.37
N ALA A 232 32.77 -24.92 -55.59
CA ALA A 232 33.99 -25.73 -55.53
C ALA A 232 33.83 -27.07 -54.80
N THR A 233 32.84 -27.19 -53.90
CA THR A 233 32.80 -28.31 -52.94
C THR A 233 31.45 -29.03 -52.86
N LEU A 234 30.33 -28.32 -53.01
CA LEU A 234 29.00 -28.87 -52.81
C LEU A 234 28.34 -29.40 -54.09
N GLY A 235 28.76 -28.94 -55.28
CA GLY A 235 28.22 -29.36 -56.57
C GLY A 235 28.71 -30.73 -57.06
N VAL A 236 27.82 -31.52 -57.66
CA VAL A 236 28.14 -32.73 -58.43
C VAL A 236 28.34 -32.35 -59.90
N GLU A 237 29.00 -33.20 -60.71
CA GLU A 237 29.21 -32.96 -62.14
C GLU A 237 27.88 -32.64 -62.84
N GLY A 238 27.75 -31.41 -63.38
CA GLY A 238 26.53 -30.90 -64.02
C GLY A 238 25.68 -29.93 -63.17
N GLU A 239 25.90 -29.85 -61.86
CA GLU A 239 25.20 -28.90 -60.97
C GLU A 239 25.95 -27.57 -60.84
N SER A 240 25.20 -26.47 -60.63
CA SER A 240 25.78 -25.15 -60.36
C SER A 240 24.92 -24.38 -59.36
N PHE A 241 25.53 -23.48 -58.59
CA PHE A 241 24.86 -22.65 -57.60
C PHE A 241 25.03 -21.18 -57.96
N VAL A 242 23.94 -20.42 -57.88
CA VAL A 242 23.96 -18.97 -58.07
C VAL A 242 23.59 -18.32 -56.74
N VAL A 243 24.51 -17.52 -56.20
CA VAL A 243 24.28 -16.79 -54.95
C VAL A 243 23.89 -15.35 -55.27
N THR A 244 22.85 -14.84 -54.62
CA THR A 244 22.41 -13.45 -54.69
C THR A 244 22.15 -12.90 -53.29
N ASN A 245 22.26 -11.59 -53.09
CA ASN A 245 22.01 -10.94 -51.81
C ASN A 245 20.85 -9.94 -51.95
N PRO A 246 19.60 -10.39 -51.75
CA PRO A 246 18.43 -9.54 -51.91
C PRO A 246 18.22 -8.57 -50.73
N SER A 247 18.83 -8.83 -49.57
CA SER A 247 18.68 -8.03 -48.36
C SER A 247 19.88 -8.21 -47.43
N ASN A 248 20.30 -7.15 -46.73
CA ASN A 248 21.47 -7.19 -45.84
C ASN A 248 21.49 -8.41 -44.92
N ASN A 249 22.65 -9.10 -44.89
CA ASN A 249 22.90 -10.32 -44.13
C ASN A 249 22.06 -11.56 -44.52
N VAL A 250 21.48 -11.57 -45.71
CA VAL A 250 20.78 -12.74 -46.26
C VAL A 250 21.33 -13.09 -47.65
N ALA A 251 21.82 -14.30 -47.82
CA ALA A 251 22.30 -14.81 -49.11
C ALA A 251 21.33 -15.86 -49.66
N HIS A 252 20.69 -15.58 -50.79
CA HIS A 252 19.88 -16.54 -51.52
C HIS A 252 20.77 -17.43 -52.38
N ILE A 253 20.69 -18.73 -52.16
CA ILE A 253 21.40 -19.78 -52.89
C ILE A 253 20.39 -20.46 -53.82
N GLU A 254 20.51 -20.18 -55.11
CA GLU A 254 19.71 -20.80 -56.16
C GLU A 254 20.40 -22.04 -56.72
N PHE A 255 19.67 -23.15 -56.77
CA PHE A 255 20.13 -24.43 -57.33
C PHE A 255 19.87 -24.46 -58.84
N ALA A 256 20.92 -24.36 -59.64
CA ALA A 256 20.87 -24.30 -61.10
C ALA A 256 21.63 -25.48 -61.75
N GLY A 257 21.63 -25.53 -63.09
CA GLY A 257 22.19 -26.66 -63.85
C GLY A 257 21.33 -27.92 -63.66
N ASP A 258 21.96 -29.08 -63.52
CA ASP A 258 21.27 -30.36 -63.37
C ASP A 258 20.53 -30.51 -62.01
N ALA A 259 20.78 -29.60 -61.06
CA ALA A 259 20.04 -29.51 -59.80
C ALA A 259 18.78 -28.63 -59.90
N GLY A 260 18.57 -27.92 -61.02
CA GLY A 260 17.44 -27.03 -61.24
C GLY A 260 16.12 -27.76 -61.54
N GLY A 261 14.99 -27.17 -61.15
CA GLY A 261 13.66 -27.74 -61.43
C GLY A 261 13.21 -28.89 -60.53
N VAL A 262 14.00 -29.25 -59.52
CA VAL A 262 13.74 -30.37 -58.59
C VAL A 262 13.87 -29.89 -57.16
N ALA A 263 13.02 -30.39 -56.27
CA ALA A 263 13.12 -30.14 -54.83
C ALA A 263 14.41 -30.73 -54.25
N GLN A 264 15.10 -29.97 -53.41
CA GLN A 264 16.36 -30.34 -52.75
C GLN A 264 16.17 -30.38 -51.23
N ASP A 265 17.03 -31.14 -50.56
CA ASP A 265 17.14 -31.06 -49.11
C ASP A 265 17.79 -29.74 -48.69
N LEU A 266 17.42 -29.22 -47.52
CA LEU A 266 18.04 -28.02 -46.96
C LEU A 266 19.53 -28.24 -46.73
N LEU A 267 20.34 -27.28 -47.17
CA LEU A 267 21.75 -27.21 -46.78
C LEU A 267 21.85 -27.02 -45.27
N GLU A 268 22.81 -27.68 -44.65
CA GLU A 268 23.06 -27.55 -43.21
C GLU A 268 24.19 -26.56 -42.94
N VAL A 269 24.09 -25.82 -41.83
CA VAL A 269 25.15 -24.95 -41.31
C VAL A 269 25.87 -25.66 -40.17
N GLU A 270 27.19 -25.75 -40.26
CA GLU A 270 28.06 -26.23 -39.19
C GLU A 270 28.94 -25.07 -38.70
N VAL A 271 28.80 -24.70 -37.43
CA VAL A 271 29.62 -23.65 -36.80
C VAL A 271 30.95 -24.27 -36.38
N PHE A 272 32.04 -23.81 -36.98
CA PHE A 272 33.38 -24.33 -36.71
C PHE A 272 34.07 -23.59 -35.56
N SER A 273 33.85 -22.27 -35.46
CA SER A 273 34.33 -21.44 -34.35
C SER A 273 33.16 -20.63 -33.86
N ALA A 274 32.60 -20.98 -32.70
CA ALA A 274 31.54 -20.18 -32.09
C ALA A 274 32.15 -18.90 -31.48
N PRO A 275 31.55 -17.72 -31.70
CA PRO A 275 32.00 -16.51 -31.04
C PRO A 275 31.75 -16.58 -29.52
N PRO A 276 32.60 -15.95 -28.70
CA PRO A 276 32.34 -15.82 -27.26
C PRO A 276 31.06 -15.00 -27.02
N GLY A 277 30.38 -15.29 -25.91
CA GLY A 277 29.15 -14.56 -25.58
C GLY A 277 29.45 -13.16 -25.04
N ASP A 278 28.71 -12.17 -25.53
CA ASP A 278 28.84 -10.78 -25.06
C ASP A 278 28.29 -10.69 -23.61
N PRO A 279 29.10 -10.30 -22.62
CA PRO A 279 28.63 -10.10 -21.24
C PRO A 279 27.56 -9.01 -21.21
N THR A 280 26.36 -9.41 -20.82
CA THR A 280 25.17 -8.57 -20.81
C THR A 280 24.62 -8.46 -19.40
N PHE A 281 24.41 -7.24 -18.93
CA PHE A 281 23.81 -6.95 -17.63
C PHE A 281 22.49 -6.22 -17.76
N VAL A 282 21.69 -6.28 -16.70
CA VAL A 282 20.45 -5.52 -16.55
C VAL A 282 20.56 -4.69 -15.28
N LEU A 283 20.60 -3.37 -15.45
CA LEU A 283 20.51 -2.41 -14.35
C LEU A 283 19.08 -1.89 -14.27
N ASP A 284 18.44 -2.14 -13.14
CA ASP A 284 17.07 -1.73 -12.86
C ASP A 284 17.06 -0.35 -12.18
N LEU A 285 16.38 0.64 -12.78
CA LEU A 285 16.21 1.98 -12.22
C LEU A 285 14.90 2.12 -11.43
N ASN A 286 14.10 1.07 -11.32
CA ASN A 286 12.92 1.03 -10.46
C ASN A 286 13.32 0.74 -8.99
N LYS A 287 14.26 1.54 -8.47
CA LYS A 287 14.77 1.42 -7.10
C LYS A 287 14.30 2.59 -6.26
N HIS A 288 14.00 2.29 -5.00
CA HIS A 288 13.57 3.31 -4.04
C HIS A 288 14.56 4.48 -3.98
N ASP A 289 15.86 4.21 -4.01
CA ASP A 289 16.89 5.22 -3.85
C ASP A 289 16.98 6.17 -5.06
N VAL A 290 16.73 5.65 -6.28
CA VAL A 290 16.58 6.48 -7.49
C VAL A 290 15.39 7.43 -7.33
N PHE A 291 14.23 6.92 -6.91
CA PHE A 291 13.04 7.76 -6.69
C PHE A 291 13.22 8.72 -5.51
N ALA A 292 13.91 8.30 -4.44
CA ALA A 292 14.20 9.13 -3.27
C ALA A 292 15.12 10.30 -3.64
N ALA A 293 16.17 10.04 -4.44
CA ALA A 293 17.05 11.09 -4.96
C ALA A 293 16.31 12.10 -5.89
N LEU A 294 15.25 11.66 -6.57
CA LEU A 294 14.38 12.51 -7.39
C LEU A 294 13.29 13.24 -6.57
N ARG A 295 13.10 12.94 -5.28
CA ARG A 295 12.12 13.66 -4.44
C ARG A 295 12.62 15.09 -4.19
N GLY A 296 12.12 16.03 -4.99
CA GLY A 296 12.45 17.46 -4.88
C GLY A 296 13.37 18.00 -5.96
N ALA A 297 13.75 17.17 -6.94
CA ALA A 297 14.51 17.58 -8.12
C ALA A 297 13.91 16.95 -9.40
N ASN A 298 13.68 17.74 -10.44
CA ASN A 298 13.11 17.26 -11.72
C ASN A 298 14.13 16.43 -12.54
N GLU A 299 15.43 16.59 -12.25
CA GLU A 299 16.52 15.80 -12.84
C GLU A 299 17.64 15.59 -11.80
N ILE A 300 18.29 14.44 -11.86
CA ILE A 300 19.55 14.17 -11.16
C ILE A 300 20.64 13.76 -12.15
N LYS A 301 21.90 14.00 -11.79
CA LYS A 301 23.07 13.69 -12.61
C LYS A 301 24.06 12.77 -11.87
N PRO A 302 23.67 11.52 -11.56
CA PRO A 302 24.57 10.55 -10.94
C PRO A 302 25.66 10.09 -11.91
N GLN A 303 26.75 9.54 -11.37
CA GLN A 303 27.76 8.84 -12.14
C GLN A 303 27.32 7.41 -12.42
N PHE A 304 27.46 7.00 -13.67
CA PHE A 304 27.31 5.63 -14.12
C PHE A 304 28.70 5.00 -14.26
N GLU A 305 28.89 3.86 -13.63
CA GLU A 305 30.16 3.13 -13.57
C GLU A 305 29.99 1.67 -13.94
N ILE A 306 30.95 1.13 -14.70
CA ILE A 306 31.07 -0.29 -15.01
C ILE A 306 32.46 -0.78 -14.61
N GLU A 307 32.51 -1.77 -13.74
CA GLU A 307 33.72 -2.49 -13.32
C GLU A 307 33.66 -3.93 -13.84
N LEU A 308 34.76 -4.41 -14.42
CA LEU A 308 34.94 -5.79 -14.85
C LEU A 308 36.04 -6.45 -14.02
N VAL A 309 35.80 -7.69 -13.61
CA VAL A 309 36.81 -8.58 -13.04
C VAL A 309 37.20 -9.57 -14.14
N LEU A 310 38.44 -9.47 -14.59
CA LEU A 310 38.99 -10.24 -15.69
C LEU A 310 39.96 -11.31 -15.15
N ALA A 311 39.87 -12.52 -15.71
CA ALA A 311 40.81 -13.59 -15.38
C ALA A 311 42.21 -13.26 -15.94
N ASP A 312 43.28 -13.62 -15.22
CA ASP A 312 44.64 -13.49 -15.72
C ASP A 312 44.90 -14.42 -16.91
N GLU A 313 45.32 -13.84 -18.03
CA GLU A 313 45.65 -14.56 -19.26
C GLU A 313 46.92 -15.40 -19.16
N ASN A 314 47.81 -15.10 -18.21
CA ASN A 314 49.07 -15.81 -18.03
C ASN A 314 48.97 -16.95 -17.01
N GLY A 315 47.78 -17.25 -16.48
CA GLY A 315 47.54 -18.35 -15.53
C GLY A 315 48.03 -18.06 -14.10
N GLY A 316 48.16 -16.79 -13.72
CA GLY A 316 48.30 -16.39 -12.32
C GLY A 316 47.03 -16.67 -11.51
N ALA A 317 47.18 -16.70 -10.18
CA ALA A 317 46.09 -17.05 -9.26
C ALA A 317 45.20 -15.84 -8.88
N GLU A 318 45.43 -14.65 -9.45
CA GLU A 318 44.78 -13.41 -9.03
C GLU A 318 44.02 -12.78 -10.21
N ASP A 319 42.71 -12.59 -10.05
CA ASP A 319 41.87 -11.85 -10.98
C ASP A 319 42.11 -10.34 -10.84
N PHE A 320 41.97 -9.58 -11.93
CA PHE A 320 42.19 -8.12 -11.91
C PHE A 320 40.90 -7.34 -12.20
N THR A 321 40.65 -6.31 -11.39
CA THR A 321 39.49 -5.42 -11.55
C THR A 321 39.86 -4.20 -12.39
N VAL A 322 39.04 -3.90 -13.40
CA VAL A 322 39.19 -2.73 -14.29
C VAL A 322 37.89 -1.94 -14.32
N THR A 323 37.95 -0.64 -13.99
CA THR A 323 36.86 0.29 -14.27
C THR A 323 36.87 0.65 -15.75
N VAL A 324 35.87 0.17 -16.48
CA VAL A 324 35.75 0.28 -17.93
C VAL A 324 35.08 1.57 -18.35
N CYS A 325 34.19 2.12 -17.53
CA CYS A 325 33.53 3.37 -17.81
C CYS A 325 33.16 4.05 -16.51
N ARG A 326 33.36 5.37 -16.45
CA ARG A 326 32.78 6.26 -15.45
C ARG A 326 32.30 7.52 -16.16
N GLN A 327 31.00 7.76 -16.19
CA GLN A 327 30.39 8.87 -16.92
C GLN A 327 29.16 9.40 -16.19
N GLU A 328 28.97 10.72 -16.17
CA GLU A 328 27.73 11.33 -15.67
C GLU A 328 26.57 11.06 -16.62
N VAL A 329 25.46 10.56 -16.09
CA VAL A 329 24.23 10.30 -16.85
C VAL A 329 23.07 11.08 -16.26
N LYS A 330 22.17 11.55 -17.12
CA LYS A 330 20.99 12.30 -16.71
C LYS A 330 19.83 11.33 -16.46
N VAL A 331 19.26 11.38 -15.25
CA VAL A 331 18.07 10.62 -14.86
C VAL A 331 16.94 11.59 -14.54
N ILE A 332 15.76 11.34 -15.10
CA ILE A 332 14.54 12.13 -14.93
C ILE A 332 13.42 11.28 -14.31
N ASP A 333 12.45 11.91 -13.66
CA ASP A 333 11.28 11.21 -13.11
C ASP A 333 10.32 10.70 -14.21
N GLU A 334 9.54 9.66 -13.93
CA GLU A 334 8.70 8.93 -14.91
C GLU A 334 7.67 9.83 -15.59
N ILE A 335 7.22 10.89 -14.91
CA ILE A 335 6.29 11.88 -15.47
C ILE A 335 6.57 13.22 -14.80
N ASN A 336 7.06 14.19 -15.57
CA ASN A 336 7.10 15.59 -15.14
C ASN A 336 5.67 16.07 -14.78
N LYS A 337 5.32 16.08 -13.48
CA LYS A 337 4.07 16.70 -12.99
C LYS A 337 3.97 18.18 -13.41
N GLU A 338 5.11 18.85 -13.59
CA GLU A 338 5.17 20.22 -14.13
C GLU A 338 5.10 20.28 -15.67
N SER A 339 5.52 19.28 -16.44
CA SER A 339 5.32 19.31 -17.91
C SER A 339 3.87 19.10 -18.29
N ASN A 340 3.04 18.52 -17.42
CA ASN A 340 1.59 18.61 -17.55
C ASN A 340 1.03 20.03 -17.36
N THR A 341 1.81 20.97 -16.80
CA THR A 341 1.45 22.40 -16.80
C THR A 341 1.96 23.14 -18.04
N THR A 342 2.86 22.53 -18.83
CA THR A 342 3.44 23.13 -20.06
C THR A 342 3.05 22.43 -21.36
N ALA A 343 2.24 21.37 -21.32
CA ALA A 343 1.51 20.89 -22.50
C ALA A 343 0.34 21.83 -22.83
N GLN A 344 0.67 23.03 -23.32
CA GLN A 344 -0.26 23.85 -24.10
C GLN A 344 -0.52 23.16 -25.44
N ASN A 345 -1.45 22.22 -25.44
CA ASN A 345 -2.34 21.89 -26.57
C ASN A 345 -3.46 20.94 -26.11
N VAL A 346 -4.00 21.18 -24.91
CA VAL A 346 -5.38 20.75 -24.63
C VAL A 346 -6.27 21.67 -25.44
N ASP A 347 -6.73 21.17 -26.58
CA ASP A 347 -7.85 21.75 -27.30
C ASP A 347 -9.09 21.62 -26.40
N TRP A 348 -9.39 22.68 -25.64
CA TRP A 348 -10.55 22.74 -24.74
C TRP A 348 -11.90 22.58 -25.48
N LEU A 349 -11.89 22.51 -26.82
CA LEU A 349 -13.07 22.19 -27.65
C LEU A 349 -13.20 20.69 -27.92
N ARG A 350 -12.30 19.84 -27.42
CA ARG A 350 -12.36 18.39 -27.59
C ARG A 350 -12.25 17.69 -26.24
N GLU A 351 -13.35 17.05 -25.82
CA GLU A 351 -13.36 16.32 -24.55
C GLU A 351 -12.37 15.13 -24.57
N PRO A 352 -11.67 14.89 -23.45
CA PRO A 352 -10.87 13.70 -23.26
C PRO A 352 -11.82 12.51 -23.01
N SER A 353 -12.27 11.85 -24.07
CA SER A 353 -13.21 10.74 -23.94
C SER A 353 -12.52 9.49 -23.37
N GLY A 354 -12.84 9.15 -22.13
CA GLY A 354 -12.71 7.79 -21.61
C GLY A 354 -13.91 6.91 -22.03
N LEU A 355 -13.63 5.82 -22.74
CA LEU A 355 -14.26 4.49 -22.64
C LEU A 355 -15.75 4.42 -22.19
N ARG A 356 -16.71 4.89 -23.00
CA ARG A 356 -18.10 4.39 -22.97
C ARG A 356 -18.72 4.27 -24.37
N TYR A 357 -19.44 3.18 -24.59
CA TYR A 357 -20.11 2.74 -25.83
C TYR A 357 -21.39 3.54 -26.16
N GLN A 358 -21.37 4.87 -26.10
CA GLN A 358 -22.48 5.68 -26.62
C GLN A 358 -21.96 6.57 -27.74
N PRO A 359 -22.30 6.31 -29.01
CA PRO A 359 -21.82 7.14 -30.11
C PRO A 359 -22.43 8.54 -29.98
N TYR A 360 -21.55 9.53 -29.86
CA TYR A 360 -21.83 10.95 -29.95
C TYR A 360 -22.57 11.25 -31.26
N GLY A 361 -23.89 11.46 -31.19
CA GLY A 361 -24.70 11.89 -32.31
C GLY A 361 -24.69 13.41 -32.39
N ALA A 362 -24.37 13.97 -33.54
CA ALA A 362 -24.34 15.41 -33.82
C ALA A 362 -25.68 16.18 -33.62
N GLY A 363 -26.68 15.56 -32.98
CA GLY A 363 -27.93 16.15 -32.52
C GLY A 363 -27.95 16.55 -31.04
N GLN A 364 -26.87 16.35 -30.27
CA GLN A 364 -26.77 16.78 -28.86
C GLN A 364 -26.13 18.17 -28.66
N ILE A 365 -26.14 19.02 -29.68
CA ILE A 365 -25.70 20.41 -29.57
C ILE A 365 -26.88 21.26 -29.08
N ILE A 366 -26.67 22.03 -28.01
CA ILE A 366 -27.51 23.19 -27.68
C ILE A 366 -27.50 24.13 -28.91
N THR A 367 -28.54 24.06 -29.75
CA THR A 367 -28.71 24.99 -30.86
C THR A 367 -29.36 26.26 -30.32
N GLY A 368 -28.53 27.24 -29.91
CA GLY A 368 -28.98 28.57 -29.52
C GLY A 368 -27.79 29.48 -29.20
N SER A 369 -27.79 30.71 -29.71
CA SER A 369 -26.78 31.71 -29.33
C SER A 369 -26.98 32.08 -27.85
N GLN A 370 -25.93 31.99 -27.03
CA GLN A 370 -25.96 32.40 -25.61
C GLN A 370 -25.65 33.89 -25.40
N HIS A 371 -25.38 34.60 -26.47
CA HIS A 371 -25.10 36.03 -26.43
C HIS A 371 -25.71 36.75 -27.63
N TYR A 372 -26.09 37.99 -27.42
CA TYR A 372 -26.57 38.91 -28.43
C TYR A 372 -25.79 40.22 -28.34
N VAL A 373 -25.39 40.76 -29.49
CA VAL A 373 -24.67 42.03 -29.57
C VAL A 373 -25.42 42.98 -30.49
N ALA A 374 -25.69 44.18 -30.01
CA ALA A 374 -26.29 45.24 -30.82
C ALA A 374 -25.60 46.58 -30.60
N THR A 375 -25.38 47.31 -31.68
CA THR A 375 -24.96 48.71 -31.64
C THR A 375 -26.18 49.61 -31.62
N PHE A 376 -26.19 50.63 -30.77
CA PHE A 376 -27.29 51.56 -30.63
C PHE A 376 -26.79 53.00 -30.44
N GLY A 377 -27.68 53.96 -30.69
CA GLY A 377 -27.42 55.38 -30.55
C GLY A 377 -28.25 56.24 -31.50
N GLY A 378 -28.23 57.56 -31.33
CA GLY A 378 -29.02 58.51 -32.13
C GLY A 378 -29.51 59.68 -31.29
N SER A 379 -30.67 60.26 -31.65
CA SER A 379 -31.22 61.43 -30.94
C SER A 379 -32.02 61.09 -29.66
N GLY A 380 -32.19 59.82 -29.33
CA GLY A 380 -32.91 59.36 -28.12
C GLY A 380 -31.97 59.06 -26.96
N SER A 381 -32.51 58.86 -25.76
CA SER A 381 -31.76 58.43 -24.57
C SER A 381 -32.26 57.11 -23.99
N SER A 382 -33.17 56.43 -24.70
CA SER A 382 -33.81 55.16 -24.32
C SER A 382 -33.91 54.27 -25.55
N TYR A 383 -33.42 53.03 -25.43
CA TYR A 383 -33.27 52.11 -26.56
C TYR A 383 -33.73 50.70 -26.20
N ALA A 384 -34.82 50.26 -26.82
CA ALA A 384 -35.31 48.89 -26.70
C ALA A 384 -34.52 47.95 -27.62
N LEU A 385 -33.93 46.90 -27.05
CA LEU A 385 -33.16 45.87 -27.72
C LEU A 385 -33.87 44.51 -27.57
N ASN A 386 -34.07 43.82 -28.70
CA ASN A 386 -34.64 42.49 -28.72
C ASN A 386 -33.50 41.47 -28.92
N HIS A 387 -33.14 40.77 -27.85
CA HIS A 387 -32.01 39.83 -27.81
C HIS A 387 -32.38 38.38 -28.13
N ASN A 388 -33.68 38.01 -28.07
CA ASN A 388 -34.17 36.67 -28.42
C ASN A 388 -33.45 35.49 -27.71
N LEU A 389 -33.02 35.67 -26.45
CA LEU A 389 -32.29 34.62 -25.69
C LEU A 389 -33.19 33.69 -24.88
N GLY A 390 -34.50 33.94 -24.84
CA GLY A 390 -35.50 33.08 -24.19
C GLY A 390 -35.41 33.04 -22.66
N THR A 391 -34.80 34.05 -22.02
CA THR A 391 -34.66 34.15 -20.56
C THR A 391 -34.54 35.61 -20.12
N GLN A 392 -35.03 35.91 -18.91
CA GLN A 392 -34.83 37.19 -18.22
C GLN A 392 -33.51 37.23 -17.44
N ASP A 393 -32.88 36.07 -17.22
CA ASP A 393 -31.60 35.97 -16.50
C ASP A 393 -30.45 36.37 -17.44
N VAL A 394 -30.32 37.67 -17.67
CA VAL A 394 -29.33 38.26 -18.58
C VAL A 394 -28.33 39.15 -17.85
N HIS A 395 -27.07 39.06 -18.27
CA HIS A 395 -26.01 39.99 -17.91
C HIS A 395 -25.74 40.93 -19.09
N VAL A 396 -25.77 42.24 -18.85
CA VAL A 396 -25.67 43.27 -19.89
C VAL A 396 -24.47 44.16 -19.64
N SER A 397 -23.56 44.20 -20.61
CA SER A 397 -22.41 45.10 -20.61
C SER A 397 -22.51 46.07 -21.79
N VAL A 398 -22.47 47.36 -21.51
CA VAL A 398 -22.44 48.41 -22.55
C VAL A 398 -21.04 48.95 -22.68
N ARG A 399 -20.56 49.11 -23.91
CA ARG A 399 -19.26 49.70 -24.21
C ARG A 399 -19.35 50.74 -25.32
N ASN A 400 -18.38 51.64 -25.37
CA ASN A 400 -18.19 52.50 -26.52
C ASN A 400 -17.87 51.64 -27.75
N ASN A 401 -18.63 51.83 -28.83
CA ASN A 401 -18.48 51.00 -30.03
C ASN A 401 -17.17 51.30 -30.78
N VAL A 402 -16.63 52.51 -30.64
CA VAL A 402 -15.40 52.96 -31.32
C VAL A 402 -14.16 52.72 -30.45
N SER A 403 -14.15 53.18 -29.19
CA SER A 403 -12.96 53.03 -28.33
C SER A 403 -12.88 51.66 -27.64
N GLY A 404 -14.01 50.97 -27.46
CA GLY A 404 -14.07 49.69 -26.75
C GLY A 404 -14.21 49.81 -25.23
N ASP A 405 -14.12 51.03 -24.68
CA ASP A 405 -14.21 51.27 -23.24
C ASP A 405 -15.58 50.83 -22.69
N VAL A 406 -15.57 50.00 -21.64
CA VAL A 406 -16.78 49.55 -20.95
C VAL A 406 -17.33 50.70 -20.12
N LEU A 407 -18.62 51.00 -20.27
CA LEU A 407 -19.29 52.01 -19.45
C LEU A 407 -19.54 51.44 -18.06
N GLU A 408 -19.40 52.27 -17.02
CA GLU A 408 -19.67 51.85 -15.66
C GLU A 408 -21.19 51.84 -15.40
N GLY A 409 -21.66 51.00 -14.47
CA GLY A 409 -23.10 50.79 -14.23
C GLY A 409 -23.89 52.01 -13.74
N ALA A 410 -23.24 53.16 -13.53
CA ALA A 410 -23.89 54.45 -13.27
C ALA A 410 -24.22 55.24 -14.55
N ASP A 411 -23.58 54.93 -15.69
CA ASP A 411 -23.72 55.68 -16.95
C ASP A 411 -24.93 55.24 -17.79
N TYR A 412 -25.47 54.07 -17.48
CA TYR A 412 -26.66 53.51 -18.12
C TYR A 412 -27.48 52.70 -17.10
N SER A 413 -28.78 52.63 -17.32
CA SER A 413 -29.67 51.71 -16.61
C SER A 413 -30.28 50.72 -17.58
N VAL A 414 -30.43 49.47 -17.13
CA VAL A 414 -31.04 48.40 -17.91
C VAL A 414 -32.35 48.00 -17.25
N THR A 415 -33.42 48.00 -18.02
CA THR A 415 -34.72 47.46 -17.64
C THR A 415 -34.98 46.20 -18.45
N ILE A 416 -35.19 45.06 -17.79
CA ILE A 416 -35.55 43.81 -18.46
C ILE A 416 -37.05 43.83 -18.73
N ASP A 417 -37.43 43.92 -20.01
CA ASP A 417 -38.83 44.09 -20.42
C ASP A 417 -39.56 42.75 -20.63
N GLY A 418 -38.81 41.65 -20.79
CA GLY A 418 -39.31 40.28 -20.90
C GLY A 418 -38.23 39.30 -21.34
N ASP A 419 -38.59 38.03 -21.59
CA ASP A 419 -37.64 36.93 -21.86
C ASP A 419 -36.74 37.12 -23.10
N ASN A 420 -37.10 38.06 -23.98
CA ASN A 420 -36.38 38.31 -25.23
C ASN A 420 -36.01 39.79 -25.42
N SER A 421 -36.37 40.68 -24.50
CA SER A 421 -36.20 42.12 -24.71
C SER A 421 -35.82 42.86 -23.45
N LEU A 422 -35.00 43.89 -23.62
CA LEU A 422 -34.62 44.83 -22.58
C LEU A 422 -34.50 46.25 -23.15
N THR A 423 -34.62 47.24 -22.29
CA THR A 423 -34.42 48.66 -22.61
C THR A 423 -33.20 49.18 -21.89
N ILE A 424 -32.34 49.87 -22.63
CA ILE A 424 -31.16 50.56 -22.10
C ILE A 424 -31.41 52.06 -22.15
N ASP A 425 -31.37 52.70 -20.99
CA ASP A 425 -31.44 54.14 -20.84
C ASP A 425 -30.04 54.70 -20.55
N THR A 426 -29.67 55.78 -21.25
CA THR A 426 -28.38 56.46 -21.08
C THR A 426 -28.60 57.88 -20.55
N ALA A 427 -27.66 58.38 -19.74
CA ALA A 427 -27.78 59.72 -19.16
C ALA A 427 -27.81 60.85 -20.22
N SER A 428 -27.20 60.63 -21.38
CA SER A 428 -27.28 61.50 -22.56
C SER A 428 -27.37 60.67 -23.83
N ALA A 429 -27.95 61.25 -24.89
CA ALA A 429 -28.13 60.58 -26.17
C ALA A 429 -26.77 60.31 -26.85
N PRO A 430 -26.31 59.05 -26.98
CA PRO A 430 -25.06 58.74 -27.67
C PRO A 430 -25.21 58.98 -29.19
N SER A 431 -24.11 59.29 -29.87
CA SER A 431 -24.11 59.37 -31.34
C SER A 431 -24.66 58.08 -31.98
N THR A 432 -25.23 58.16 -33.17
CA THR A 432 -25.70 56.97 -33.92
C THR A 432 -24.63 55.88 -33.97
N ASN A 433 -24.98 54.66 -33.52
CA ASN A 433 -24.07 53.51 -33.34
C ASN A 433 -22.83 53.78 -32.46
N GLY A 434 -22.92 54.75 -31.54
CA GLY A 434 -21.83 55.15 -30.66
C GLY A 434 -21.58 54.15 -29.53
N LEU A 435 -22.59 53.37 -29.14
CA LEU A 435 -22.48 52.35 -28.09
C LEU A 435 -22.82 50.96 -28.63
N ALA A 436 -22.29 49.93 -27.98
CA ALA A 436 -22.59 48.53 -28.23
C ALA A 436 -22.97 47.84 -26.92
N ALA A 437 -24.09 47.14 -26.90
CA ALA A 437 -24.51 46.28 -25.79
C ALA A 437 -24.16 44.82 -26.12
N VAL A 438 -23.54 44.14 -25.17
CA VAL A 438 -23.35 42.70 -25.15
C VAL A 438 -24.27 42.13 -24.08
N ILE A 439 -25.20 41.28 -24.48
CA ILE A 439 -26.21 40.65 -23.62
C ILE A 439 -25.90 39.17 -23.59
N THR A 440 -25.58 38.62 -22.43
CA THR A 440 -25.26 37.19 -22.22
C THR A 440 -26.28 36.56 -21.28
N SER A 441 -26.79 35.37 -21.58
CA SER A 441 -27.71 34.66 -20.69
C SER A 441 -26.97 33.83 -19.63
N ALA A 442 -27.42 33.90 -18.38
CA ALA A 442 -26.97 33.05 -17.28
C ALA A 442 -27.81 31.76 -17.26
N GLY A 443 -27.53 30.87 -18.23
CA GLY A 443 -28.25 29.62 -18.42
C GLY A 443 -29.47 29.80 -19.33
N PRO A 444 -29.45 29.31 -20.59
CA PRO A 444 -30.70 29.17 -21.32
C PRO A 444 -31.60 28.18 -20.56
N THR A 445 -32.92 28.34 -20.66
CA THR A 445 -33.83 27.22 -20.40
C THR A 445 -33.41 26.10 -21.34
N SER A 446 -32.56 25.20 -20.85
CA SER A 446 -32.27 23.94 -21.51
C SER A 446 -33.57 23.18 -21.51
N ALA A 447 -34.37 23.37 -22.55
CA ALA A 447 -35.60 22.65 -22.75
C ALA A 447 -35.21 21.22 -23.14
N PHE A 448 -34.79 20.42 -22.16
CA PHE A 448 -35.12 19.01 -22.17
C PHE A 448 -36.63 18.93 -21.99
N GLN A 449 -37.37 19.24 -23.06
CA GLN A 449 -38.78 18.87 -23.12
C GLN A 449 -38.81 17.35 -22.97
N ALA A 450 -39.60 16.89 -21.99
CA ALA A 450 -40.02 15.51 -21.95
C ALA A 450 -40.64 15.19 -23.33
N HIS A 451 -39.94 14.37 -24.10
CA HIS A 451 -40.46 13.84 -25.36
C HIS A 451 -40.56 12.33 -25.20
N ASN A 452 -41.68 11.79 -25.66
CA ASN A 452 -41.90 10.35 -25.71
C ASN A 452 -41.50 9.87 -27.10
N HIS A 453 -40.73 8.77 -27.17
CA HIS A 453 -40.52 8.07 -28.43
C HIS A 453 -41.69 7.11 -28.68
N ALA A 454 -42.25 7.11 -29.88
CA ALA A 454 -43.12 6.02 -30.28
C ALA A 454 -42.28 4.74 -30.43
N ILE A 455 -42.84 3.56 -30.11
CA ILE A 455 -42.14 2.27 -30.18
C ILE A 455 -41.49 2.05 -31.57
N ALA A 456 -42.15 2.54 -32.63
CA ALA A 456 -41.66 2.46 -34.02
C ALA A 456 -40.41 3.30 -34.31
N GLU A 457 -40.09 4.30 -33.49
CA GLU A 457 -38.92 5.17 -33.65
C GLU A 457 -37.64 4.55 -33.07
N VAL A 458 -37.79 3.56 -32.17
CA VAL A 458 -36.67 2.82 -31.60
C VAL A 458 -36.44 1.56 -32.44
N THR A 459 -35.47 1.64 -33.35
CA THR A 459 -35.12 0.54 -34.28
C THR A 459 -34.82 -0.73 -33.48
N GLY A 460 -35.62 -1.78 -33.70
CA GLY A 460 -35.48 -3.10 -33.05
C GLY A 460 -36.34 -3.32 -31.81
N LEU A 461 -36.92 -2.28 -31.20
CA LEU A 461 -37.74 -2.44 -29.98
C LEU A 461 -39.04 -3.20 -30.25
N GLN A 462 -39.72 -2.91 -31.37
CA GLN A 462 -40.92 -3.63 -31.78
C GLN A 462 -40.64 -5.13 -31.96
N THR A 463 -39.51 -5.47 -32.59
CA THR A 463 -39.10 -6.87 -32.80
C THR A 463 -38.88 -7.61 -31.49
N ILE A 464 -38.27 -6.96 -30.49
CA ILE A 464 -38.05 -7.55 -29.17
C ILE A 464 -39.38 -7.72 -28.42
N LEU A 465 -40.27 -6.74 -28.48
CA LEU A 465 -41.59 -6.83 -27.83
C LEU A 465 -42.46 -7.90 -28.47
N ASP A 466 -42.42 -8.04 -29.79
CA ASP A 466 -43.11 -9.10 -30.53
C ASP A 466 -42.55 -10.48 -30.17
N ASP A 467 -41.22 -10.63 -30.05
CA ASP A 467 -40.58 -11.88 -29.59
C ASP A 467 -41.00 -12.26 -28.17
N LEU A 468 -40.99 -11.30 -27.24
CA LEU A 468 -41.45 -11.51 -25.86
C LEU A 468 -42.94 -11.88 -25.81
N GLY A 469 -43.77 -11.21 -26.62
CA GLY A 469 -45.19 -11.53 -26.75
C GLY A 469 -45.44 -12.94 -27.27
N LEU A 470 -44.67 -13.38 -28.27
CA LEU A 470 -44.73 -14.74 -28.80
C LEU A 470 -44.28 -15.78 -27.75
N ARG A 471 -43.20 -15.52 -27.03
CA ARG A 471 -42.74 -16.40 -25.94
C ARG A 471 -43.76 -16.50 -24.81
N LEU A 472 -44.41 -15.40 -24.46
CA LEU A 472 -45.48 -15.38 -23.47
C LEU A 472 -46.70 -16.17 -23.94
N GLN A 473 -47.12 -16.00 -25.21
CA GLN A 473 -48.22 -16.80 -25.79
C GLN A 473 -47.92 -18.30 -25.82
N VAL A 474 -46.67 -18.70 -26.09
CA VAL A 474 -46.26 -20.11 -26.02
C VAL A 474 -46.39 -20.63 -24.60
N ILE A 475 -45.96 -19.86 -23.60
CA ILE A 475 -46.09 -20.23 -22.19
C ILE A 475 -47.57 -20.32 -21.80
N GLU A 476 -48.39 -19.33 -22.15
CA GLU A 476 -49.82 -19.31 -21.86
C GLU A 476 -50.58 -20.45 -22.56
N GLY A 477 -50.17 -20.83 -23.78
CA GLY A 477 -50.73 -21.96 -24.52
C GLY A 477 -50.33 -23.34 -23.99
N LEU A 478 -49.22 -23.42 -23.24
CA LEU A 478 -48.76 -24.65 -22.57
C LEU A 478 -49.44 -24.87 -21.21
N VAL A 479 -50.14 -23.87 -20.67
CA VAL A 479 -50.90 -24.00 -19.43
C VAL A 479 -52.32 -24.51 -19.76
N PRO A 480 -52.74 -25.69 -19.28
CA PRO A 480 -54.11 -26.17 -19.45
C PRO A 480 -55.09 -25.19 -18.78
N THR A 481 -56.12 -24.78 -19.50
CA THR A 481 -57.20 -23.91 -19.01
C THR A 481 -57.99 -24.61 -17.91
N GLY A 482 -57.50 -24.48 -16.67
CA GLY A 482 -58.14 -25.04 -15.50
C GLY A 482 -57.12 -25.41 -14.44
N ALA A 483 -57.02 -24.55 -13.41
CA ALA A 483 -56.23 -24.71 -12.20
C ALA A 483 -54.71 -24.51 -12.33
N ILE A 484 -54.29 -23.24 -12.45
CA ILE A 484 -53.23 -22.78 -11.55
C ILE A 484 -53.92 -22.66 -10.18
N SER A 485 -53.99 -23.76 -9.44
CA SER A 485 -54.23 -23.66 -8.01
C SER A 485 -53.06 -22.89 -7.46
N THR A 486 -53.31 -21.67 -7.01
CA THR A 486 -52.46 -21.03 -6.02
C THR A 486 -52.47 -21.95 -4.81
N SER A 487 -51.51 -22.86 -4.74
CA SER A 487 -51.01 -23.27 -3.44
C SER A 487 -50.51 -21.97 -2.81
N ILE A 488 -51.35 -21.34 -2.00
CA ILE A 488 -50.86 -20.51 -0.92
C ILE A 488 -50.15 -21.50 0.01
N ALA A 489 -48.94 -21.92 -0.37
CA ALA A 489 -47.90 -22.01 0.62
C ALA A 489 -47.92 -20.64 1.28
N ASN A 490 -48.14 -20.59 2.60
CA ASN A 490 -47.98 -19.37 3.36
C ASN A 490 -46.73 -18.69 2.81
N ALA A 491 -46.90 -17.53 2.17
CA ALA A 491 -45.77 -16.79 1.67
C ALA A 491 -44.94 -16.48 2.92
N THR A 492 -43.81 -17.17 3.06
CA THR A 492 -42.56 -16.61 3.56
C THR A 492 -42.24 -15.40 2.67
N GLY A 493 -43.06 -14.36 2.78
CA GLY A 493 -42.95 -13.18 1.97
C GLY A 493 -41.72 -12.45 2.44
N GLU A 494 -40.71 -12.39 1.57
CA GLU A 494 -39.57 -11.49 1.69
C GLU A 494 -40.05 -10.13 2.23
N ILE A 495 -39.65 -9.80 3.45
CA ILE A 495 -40.08 -8.58 4.13
C ILE A 495 -39.23 -7.40 3.64
N ALA A 496 -37.92 -7.65 3.51
CA ALA A 496 -36.95 -6.72 2.99
C ALA A 496 -35.81 -7.47 2.29
N LYS A 497 -35.27 -6.84 1.24
CA LYS A 497 -34.13 -7.34 0.46
C LYS A 497 -33.13 -6.21 0.24
N TRP A 498 -31.87 -6.45 0.56
CA TRP A 498 -30.78 -5.52 0.26
C TRP A 498 -29.83 -6.15 -0.75
N LYS A 499 -29.64 -5.47 -1.87
CA LYS A 499 -28.61 -5.83 -2.85
C LYS A 499 -27.28 -5.25 -2.39
N LEU A 500 -26.28 -6.10 -2.21
CA LEU A 500 -24.94 -5.67 -1.85
C LEU A 500 -24.21 -5.09 -3.09
N PRO A 501 -23.36 -4.07 -2.91
CA PRO A 501 -22.57 -3.52 -4.01
C PRO A 501 -21.52 -4.53 -4.46
N GLU A 502 -21.35 -4.68 -5.77
CA GLU A 502 -20.25 -5.45 -6.34
C GLU A 502 -18.91 -4.79 -5.98
N ILE A 503 -17.96 -5.62 -5.54
CA ILE A 503 -16.63 -5.18 -5.13
C ILE A 503 -15.56 -5.93 -5.92
N PHE A 504 -14.57 -5.19 -6.38
CA PHE A 504 -13.36 -5.70 -7.01
C PHE A 504 -12.22 -4.76 -6.63
N GLU A 505 -11.21 -5.27 -5.95
CA GLU A 505 -10.01 -4.50 -5.61
C GLU A 505 -8.76 -5.37 -5.74
N VAL A 506 -7.69 -4.77 -6.27
CA VAL A 506 -6.33 -5.30 -6.24
C VAL A 506 -5.47 -4.29 -5.49
N TYR A 507 -4.83 -4.74 -4.41
CA TYR A 507 -4.09 -3.89 -3.48
C TYR A 507 -2.79 -4.57 -3.02
N PRO A 508 -1.67 -3.85 -2.81
CA PRO A 508 -1.47 -2.43 -3.09
C PRO A 508 -1.11 -2.23 -4.57
N LYS A 509 -1.98 -1.56 -5.36
CA LYS A 509 -1.68 -1.27 -6.77
C LYS A 509 -1.37 0.20 -7.00
N ARG A 510 -0.26 0.49 -7.71
CA ARG A 510 0.01 1.78 -8.37
C ARG A 510 -0.07 1.59 -9.88
N GLY A 511 -0.84 2.43 -10.57
CA GLY A 511 -0.97 2.38 -12.03
C GLY A 511 -2.41 2.54 -12.52
N SER A 512 -2.62 2.40 -13.83
CA SER A 512 -3.92 2.46 -14.49
C SER A 512 -4.90 1.39 -13.99
N ALA A 513 -6.20 1.66 -14.14
CA ALA A 513 -7.26 0.72 -13.79
C ALA A 513 -7.06 -0.63 -14.51
N LEU A 514 -7.29 -1.75 -13.81
CA LEU A 514 -7.43 -3.06 -14.46
C LEU A 514 -8.77 -3.12 -15.17
N GLU A 515 -8.81 -3.74 -16.35
CA GLU A 515 -10.07 -4.03 -17.06
C GLU A 515 -10.80 -5.25 -16.48
N ALA A 516 -10.12 -6.05 -15.63
CA ALA A 516 -10.69 -7.19 -14.94
C ALA A 516 -11.80 -6.77 -13.97
N LYS A 517 -12.85 -7.61 -13.87
CA LYS A 517 -13.99 -7.44 -12.94
C LYS A 517 -14.04 -8.49 -11.85
N LYS A 518 -13.40 -9.63 -12.07
CA LYS A 518 -13.23 -10.72 -11.10
C LYS A 518 -11.76 -11.02 -10.89
N VAL A 519 -11.41 -11.61 -9.75
CA VAL A 519 -10.05 -12.06 -9.47
C VAL A 519 -9.61 -13.12 -10.50
N SER A 520 -10.53 -14.00 -10.92
CA SER A 520 -10.28 -15.00 -11.97
C SER A 520 -9.93 -14.42 -13.33
N ASP A 521 -10.34 -13.17 -13.61
CA ASP A 521 -10.15 -12.52 -14.90
C ASP A 521 -8.82 -11.75 -14.98
N ILE A 522 -8.07 -11.71 -13.87
CA ILE A 522 -6.78 -11.03 -13.80
C ILE A 522 -5.77 -11.83 -14.63
N LYS A 523 -5.23 -11.18 -15.65
CA LYS A 523 -4.12 -11.72 -16.42
C LYS A 523 -2.79 -11.36 -15.75
N PRO A 524 -1.87 -12.32 -15.55
CA PRO A 524 -0.57 -12.04 -14.94
C PRO A 524 0.22 -10.94 -15.66
N GLU A 525 0.07 -10.81 -16.98
CA GLU A 525 0.71 -9.76 -17.78
C GLU A 525 0.19 -8.34 -17.53
N ASP A 526 -1.04 -8.19 -17.00
CA ASP A 526 -1.65 -6.90 -16.65
C ASP A 526 -1.26 -6.44 -15.24
N LEU A 527 -0.59 -7.30 -14.47
CA LEU A 527 -0.05 -6.99 -13.16
C LEU A 527 1.34 -6.34 -13.30
N PRO A 528 1.69 -5.39 -12.42
CA PRO A 528 3.04 -4.82 -12.41
C PRO A 528 4.10 -5.92 -12.20
N ARG A 529 5.25 -5.80 -12.87
CA ARG A 529 6.33 -6.81 -12.85
C ARG A 529 6.85 -7.16 -11.45
N LYS A 530 6.69 -6.26 -10.48
CA LYS A 530 6.96 -6.50 -9.05
C LYS A 530 5.73 -6.09 -8.24
N GLY A 531 5.33 -6.94 -7.28
CA GLY A 531 4.28 -6.61 -6.33
C GLY A 531 4.67 -5.40 -5.47
N ALA A 532 3.67 -4.69 -4.94
CA ALA A 532 3.93 -3.64 -3.97
C ALA A 532 4.27 -4.26 -2.61
N ARG A 533 4.71 -3.44 -1.64
CA ARG A 533 5.12 -3.95 -0.33
C ARG A 533 3.91 -4.44 0.46
N LEU A 534 4.01 -5.64 1.02
CA LEU A 534 3.04 -6.16 1.98
C LEU A 534 3.49 -5.79 3.40
N LEU A 535 2.56 -5.38 4.25
CA LEU A 535 2.87 -4.93 5.61
C LEU A 535 2.63 -6.07 6.62
N PRO A 536 3.57 -6.36 7.53
CA PRO A 536 3.38 -7.38 8.57
C PRO A 536 2.50 -6.91 9.71
N ALA A 537 1.86 -7.87 10.38
CA ALA A 537 1.31 -7.62 11.71
C ALA A 537 2.45 -7.59 12.75
N VAL A 538 2.21 -6.88 13.85
CA VAL A 538 3.14 -6.79 14.98
C VAL A 538 2.53 -7.46 16.20
N PHE A 539 3.26 -8.39 16.80
CA PHE A 539 2.82 -9.20 17.94
C PHE A 539 3.60 -8.86 19.20
N ASP A 540 2.93 -8.92 20.35
CA ASP A 540 3.52 -8.77 21.69
C ASP A 540 4.22 -7.43 21.96
N ALA A 541 3.91 -6.40 21.15
CA ALA A 541 4.49 -5.08 21.32
C ALA A 541 3.67 -4.20 22.29
N ALA A 542 4.29 -3.65 23.32
CA ALA A 542 3.70 -2.57 24.10
C ALA A 542 3.83 -1.24 23.32
N PRO A 543 2.75 -0.46 23.14
CA PRO A 543 2.84 0.81 22.42
C PRO A 543 3.74 1.82 23.13
N THR A 544 4.71 2.38 22.40
CA THR A 544 5.56 3.48 22.86
C THR A 544 4.93 4.81 22.51
N TYR A 545 4.63 5.64 23.51
CA TYR A 545 3.98 6.93 23.30
C TYR A 545 4.98 7.99 22.80
N VAL A 546 4.64 8.66 21.69
CA VAL A 546 5.50 9.66 21.04
C VAL A 546 4.68 10.85 20.55
N SER A 547 5.26 12.06 20.66
CA SER A 547 4.63 13.31 20.19
C SER A 547 5.04 13.69 18.76
N ALA A 548 6.00 12.98 18.17
CA ALA A 548 6.50 13.14 16.80
C ALA A 548 7.04 11.80 16.28
N LEU A 549 7.36 11.72 14.99
CA LEU A 549 8.03 10.53 14.44
C LEU A 549 9.39 10.29 15.12
N PRO A 550 9.69 9.05 15.57
CA PRO A 550 11.00 8.71 16.11
C PRO A 550 12.10 8.93 15.06
N GLY A 551 13.23 9.52 15.47
CA GLY A 551 14.40 9.69 14.60
C GLY A 551 15.08 8.36 14.24
N SER A 552 15.12 7.42 15.19
CA SER A 552 15.68 6.07 15.01
C SER A 552 14.64 5.03 15.44
N PRO A 553 13.67 4.68 14.56
CA PRO A 553 12.62 3.73 14.88
C PRO A 553 13.11 2.28 14.88
N VAL A 554 12.54 1.46 15.77
CA VAL A 554 12.90 0.04 15.94
C VAL A 554 11.87 -0.83 15.21
N ALA A 555 12.36 -1.77 14.40
CA ALA A 555 11.50 -2.68 13.65
C ALA A 555 10.69 -3.59 14.60
N GLY A 556 9.39 -3.75 14.34
CA GLY A 556 8.51 -4.53 15.20
C GLY A 556 8.05 -3.81 16.47
N THR A 557 8.38 -2.53 16.64
CA THR A 557 7.84 -1.69 17.73
C THR A 557 6.60 -0.95 17.27
N VAL A 558 5.58 -0.90 18.13
CA VAL A 558 4.39 -0.08 17.95
C VAL A 558 4.57 1.23 18.69
N TYR A 559 4.23 2.33 18.04
CA TYR A 559 4.21 3.67 18.55
C TYR A 559 2.77 4.17 18.65
N CYS A 560 2.49 5.04 19.62
CA CYS A 560 1.19 5.65 19.84
C CYS A 560 1.36 7.17 19.83
N ASN A 561 0.51 7.88 19.08
CA ASN A 561 0.51 9.34 19.07
C ASN A 561 0.04 9.86 20.43
N SER A 562 0.95 10.47 21.18
CA SER A 562 0.69 11.02 22.51
C SER A 562 0.09 12.43 22.49
N ASN A 563 -0.05 13.05 21.30
CA ASN A 563 -0.68 14.35 21.18
C ASN A 563 -2.19 14.25 21.42
N VAL A 564 -2.77 15.27 22.05
CA VAL A 564 -4.20 15.30 22.43
C VAL A 564 -5.12 15.87 21.34
N SER A 565 -4.56 16.65 20.42
CA SER A 565 -5.26 17.29 19.29
C SER A 565 -4.54 17.11 17.96
N ASP A 566 -3.21 17.01 18.01
CA ASP A 566 -2.38 17.09 16.81
C ASP A 566 -2.16 15.72 16.18
N GLU A 567 -2.23 15.66 14.86
CA GLU A 567 -1.98 14.44 14.10
C GLU A 567 -0.49 14.30 13.77
N ILE A 568 0.01 13.06 13.71
CA ILE A 568 1.37 12.75 13.23
C ILE A 568 1.26 12.26 11.78
N THR A 569 1.92 12.94 10.85
CA THR A 569 1.94 12.52 9.44
C THR A 569 2.97 11.42 9.22
N LEU A 570 2.52 10.23 8.85
CA LEU A 570 3.37 9.14 8.37
C LEU A 570 3.69 9.38 6.88
N PRO A 571 4.97 9.38 6.48
CA PRO A 571 5.34 9.46 5.07
C PRO A 571 4.90 8.19 4.34
N GLY A 572 4.38 8.36 3.12
CA GLY A 572 3.96 7.23 2.28
C GLY A 572 5.16 6.39 1.84
N TYR A 573 5.04 5.07 1.94
CA TYR A 573 6.13 4.13 1.68
C TYR A 573 5.64 2.84 1.01
N GLY A 574 6.47 2.17 0.20
CA GLY A 574 6.18 0.82 -0.31
C GLY A 574 4.96 0.66 -1.23
N GLY A 575 4.46 1.74 -1.85
CA GLY A 575 3.22 1.73 -2.64
C GLY A 575 2.05 2.43 -1.93
N ILE A 576 2.17 2.63 -0.62
CA ILE A 576 1.16 3.20 0.27
C ILE A 576 1.23 4.74 0.25
N ARG A 577 0.10 5.40 0.52
CA ARG A 577 0.00 6.87 0.59
C ARG A 577 0.34 7.36 1.99
N SER A 578 0.83 8.60 2.09
CA SER A 578 1.01 9.25 3.40
C SER A 578 -0.32 9.37 4.13
N ARG A 579 -0.29 9.26 5.46
CA ARG A 579 -1.50 9.31 6.29
C ARG A 579 -1.22 10.08 7.57
N ASN A 580 -2.23 10.77 8.07
CA ASN A 580 -2.19 11.38 9.39
C ASN A 580 -2.74 10.42 10.44
N VAL A 581 -1.94 10.13 11.45
CA VAL A 581 -2.33 9.35 12.62
C VAL A 581 -2.95 10.29 13.62
N LYS A 582 -4.23 10.06 13.91
CA LYS A 582 -5.01 10.84 14.88
C LYS A 582 -4.41 10.77 16.29
N PRO A 583 -4.77 11.69 17.20
CA PRO A 583 -4.53 11.54 18.64
C PRO A 583 -4.86 10.13 19.13
N LEU A 584 -3.94 9.50 19.88
CA LEU A 584 -4.02 8.11 20.36
C LEU A 584 -4.05 7.02 19.26
N GLY A 585 -3.87 7.39 18.00
CA GLY A 585 -3.68 6.45 16.90
C GLY A 585 -2.33 5.74 17.01
N LYS A 586 -2.26 4.51 16.52
CA LYS A 586 -1.09 3.63 16.64
C LYS A 586 -0.43 3.41 15.27
N PHE A 587 0.88 3.32 15.24
CA PHE A 587 1.65 3.09 14.02
C PHE A 587 2.90 2.26 14.33
N ALA A 588 3.45 1.56 13.34
CA ALA A 588 4.60 0.68 13.51
C ALA A 588 5.68 0.99 12.47
N TRP A 589 6.88 0.47 12.72
CA TRP A 589 8.02 0.50 11.81
C TRP A 589 8.38 -0.93 11.39
N ASP A 590 8.51 -1.17 10.09
CA ASP A 590 8.85 -2.49 9.51
C ASP A 590 10.32 -2.63 9.13
N GLY A 591 11.18 -1.72 9.61
CA GLY A 591 12.59 -1.64 9.22
C GLY A 591 12.86 -0.68 8.06
N LYS A 592 11.84 -0.26 7.30
CA LYS A 592 12.02 0.65 6.15
C LYS A 592 11.03 1.81 6.08
N GLY A 593 9.82 1.65 6.61
CA GLY A 593 8.81 2.70 6.61
C GLY A 593 7.84 2.61 7.78
N PHE A 594 7.20 3.74 8.07
CA PHE A 594 6.11 3.79 9.03
C PHE A 594 4.78 3.45 8.37
N TYR A 595 3.93 2.72 9.08
CA TYR A 595 2.57 2.40 8.65
C TYR A 595 1.62 2.38 9.85
N GLU A 596 0.36 2.73 9.62
CA GLU A 596 -0.65 2.77 10.67
C GLU A 596 -1.10 1.34 11.03
N VAL A 597 -1.24 1.08 12.33
CA VAL A 597 -1.68 -0.22 12.84
C VAL A 597 -2.83 -0.05 13.83
N GLU A 598 -3.70 -1.05 13.91
CA GLU A 598 -4.78 -1.10 14.90
C GLU A 598 -4.73 -2.40 15.70
N ASN A 599 -5.11 -2.33 16.98
CA ASN A 599 -5.20 -3.52 17.81
C ASN A 599 -6.46 -4.32 17.43
N ALA A 600 -6.34 -5.65 17.39
CA ALA A 600 -7.42 -6.58 17.07
C ALA A 600 -8.72 -6.39 17.87
N PHE A 601 -8.65 -5.79 19.07
CA PHE A 601 -9.76 -5.63 20.01
C PHE A 601 -10.11 -4.18 20.37
N ASP A 602 -9.61 -3.18 19.64
CA ASP A 602 -9.98 -1.77 19.90
C ASP A 602 -11.43 -1.49 19.47
N CYS A 603 -12.39 -1.90 20.29
CA CYS A 603 -13.78 -1.49 20.19
C CYS A 603 -13.93 -0.05 20.68
N GLY A 604 -13.52 0.92 19.86
CA GLY A 604 -13.86 2.36 19.91
C GLY A 604 -13.75 3.10 21.27
N LEU A 605 -13.13 4.27 21.26
CA LEU A 605 -13.25 5.25 22.36
C LEU A 605 -14.72 5.39 22.83
N HIS A 606 -14.95 5.15 24.12
CA HIS A 606 -16.27 5.23 24.74
C HIS A 606 -16.47 6.61 25.39
N GLU A 607 -17.49 7.34 24.92
CA GLU A 607 -18.01 8.52 25.61
C GLU A 607 -19.13 8.08 26.55
N PHE A 608 -19.05 8.46 27.82
CA PHE A 608 -20.08 8.23 28.84
C PHE A 608 -20.55 9.58 29.39
N TYR A 609 -21.74 9.61 29.99
CA TYR A 609 -22.27 10.80 30.65
C TYR A 609 -22.47 10.49 32.13
N ALA A 610 -21.93 11.31 33.02
CA ALA A 610 -22.22 11.23 34.44
C ALA A 610 -23.44 12.10 34.74
N GLU A 611 -24.36 11.62 35.59
CA GLU A 611 -25.58 12.35 35.95
C GLU A 611 -25.34 13.31 37.12
N GLU A 612 -24.45 12.95 38.04
CA GLU A 612 -24.12 13.76 39.22
C GLU A 612 -22.70 13.47 39.72
N VAL A 613 -21.94 14.54 40.04
CA VAL A 613 -20.69 14.47 40.80
C VAL A 613 -21.01 14.78 42.26
N VAL A 614 -20.80 13.81 43.16
CA VAL A 614 -21.15 13.94 44.59
C VAL A 614 -19.88 13.83 45.44
N SER A 615 -19.68 14.75 46.38
CA SER A 615 -18.67 14.59 47.42
C SER A 615 -19.15 13.59 48.48
N ASN A 616 -18.40 12.52 48.75
CA ASN A 616 -18.81 11.52 49.75
C ASN A 616 -18.45 11.89 51.20
N GLY A 617 -18.31 13.19 51.52
CA GLY A 617 -17.99 13.69 52.85
C GLY A 617 -16.59 13.35 53.39
N THR A 618 -15.79 12.59 52.65
CA THR A 618 -14.43 12.12 53.00
C THR A 618 -13.30 12.83 52.25
N GLY A 619 -13.64 13.79 51.37
CA GLY A 619 -12.69 14.51 50.51
C GLY A 619 -12.59 13.95 49.09
N ASP A 620 -13.19 12.78 48.83
CA ASP A 620 -13.21 12.17 47.50
C ASP A 620 -14.45 12.59 46.70
N ALA A 621 -14.24 12.82 45.40
CA ALA A 621 -15.30 13.05 44.42
C ALA A 621 -15.74 11.72 43.80
N VAL A 622 -17.04 11.42 43.89
CA VAL A 622 -17.65 10.20 43.35
C VAL A 622 -18.51 10.57 42.15
N LEU A 623 -18.27 9.90 41.03
CA LEU A 623 -19.05 10.00 39.81
C LEU A 623 -20.15 8.95 39.84
N ASN A 624 -21.41 9.40 39.84
CA ASN A 624 -22.58 8.54 39.69
C ASN A 624 -23.04 8.55 38.23
N TRP A 625 -23.13 7.37 37.63
CA TRP A 625 -23.53 7.20 36.25
C TRP A 625 -25.05 7.40 36.09
N ALA A 626 -25.47 7.90 34.93
CA ALA A 626 -26.88 7.84 34.53
C ALA A 626 -27.35 6.38 34.39
N ALA A 627 -28.66 6.17 34.21
CA ALA A 627 -29.31 4.85 34.14
C ALA A 627 -28.65 3.81 33.19
N GLU A 628 -27.82 4.25 32.23
CA GLU A 628 -26.95 3.39 31.42
C GLU A 628 -25.55 3.24 32.06
N LYS A 629 -25.37 2.14 32.81
CA LYS A 629 -24.11 1.84 33.50
C LYS A 629 -22.99 1.45 32.52
N PRO A 630 -21.79 2.05 32.60
CA PRO A 630 -20.61 1.46 31.96
C PRO A 630 -20.30 0.12 32.64
N GLN A 631 -20.04 -0.94 31.87
CA GLN A 631 -19.52 -2.19 32.42
C GLN A 631 -18.04 -2.03 32.72
N LEU A 632 -17.73 -1.23 33.74
CA LEU A 632 -16.41 -1.19 34.33
C LEU A 632 -16.21 -2.53 35.05
N GLY A 633 -15.09 -3.21 34.80
CA GLY A 633 -14.71 -4.37 35.60
C GLY A 633 -14.69 -4.01 37.10
N GLU A 634 -14.98 -4.97 37.96
CA GLU A 634 -14.92 -4.79 39.42
C GLU A 634 -13.52 -4.26 39.80
N ASN A 635 -13.45 -3.12 40.50
CA ASN A 635 -12.20 -2.44 40.86
C ASN A 635 -11.30 -1.98 39.69
N ALA A 636 -11.86 -1.70 38.51
CA ALA A 636 -11.15 -1.09 37.40
C ALA A 636 -10.52 0.26 37.81
N VAL A 637 -9.26 0.46 37.45
CA VAL A 637 -8.52 1.72 37.62
C VAL A 637 -8.29 2.30 36.23
N GLY A 638 -8.46 3.61 36.04
CA GLY A 638 -8.20 4.24 34.75
C GLY A 638 -8.14 5.76 34.76
N MET A 639 -8.10 6.36 33.57
CA MET A 639 -8.10 7.82 33.39
C MET A 639 -9.45 8.27 32.84
N ILE A 640 -9.97 9.37 33.37
CA ILE A 640 -11.25 9.97 32.98
C ILE A 640 -11.05 11.44 32.63
N LYS A 641 -11.58 11.91 31.49
CA LYS A 641 -11.51 13.31 31.11
C LYS A 641 -12.79 14.02 31.54
N LEU A 642 -12.64 15.08 32.34
CA LEU A 642 -13.71 16.03 32.65
C LEU A 642 -13.63 17.19 31.64
N THR A 643 -14.76 17.55 31.06
CA THR A 643 -14.91 18.63 30.07
C THR A 643 -16.24 19.35 30.27
N ASP A 644 -16.24 20.67 30.06
CA ASP A 644 -17.40 21.56 30.20
C ASP A 644 -17.95 21.64 31.63
N LEU A 645 -17.05 21.68 32.63
CA LEU A 645 -17.46 21.93 34.02
C LEU A 645 -18.05 23.35 34.17
N GLU A 646 -19.38 23.47 34.33
CA GLU A 646 -20.02 24.69 34.81
C GLU A 646 -19.74 24.85 36.32
N THR A 647 -18.52 25.26 36.68
CA THR A 647 -18.05 25.21 38.07
C THR A 647 -18.68 26.28 39.00
N GLU A 648 -19.24 25.85 40.13
CA GLU A 648 -19.14 26.56 41.43
C GLU A 648 -18.00 25.99 42.33
N VAL A 649 -17.27 24.97 41.87
CA VAL A 649 -16.11 24.39 42.59
C VAL A 649 -14.80 24.73 41.85
N PRO A 650 -13.99 25.67 42.34
CA PRO A 650 -12.80 26.18 41.63
C PRO A 650 -11.58 25.24 41.60
N GLU A 651 -11.67 24.03 42.15
CA GLU A 651 -10.54 23.11 42.34
C GLU A 651 -10.43 21.97 41.30
N LEU A 652 -11.46 21.75 40.46
CA LEU A 652 -11.41 20.78 39.36
C LEU A 652 -11.44 21.52 38.02
N ALA A 653 -10.33 21.47 37.28
CA ALA A 653 -10.23 22.02 35.94
C ALA A 653 -10.54 20.96 34.88
N ASP A 654 -10.92 21.39 33.67
CA ASP A 654 -10.97 20.50 32.51
C ASP A 654 -9.62 19.76 32.36
N GLY A 655 -9.67 18.42 32.35
CA GLY A 655 -8.46 17.63 32.49
C GLY A 655 -8.70 16.14 32.66
N TRP A 656 -7.61 15.37 32.60
CA TRP A 656 -7.62 13.92 32.83
C TRP A 656 -7.32 13.61 34.29
N TYR A 657 -8.17 12.80 34.92
CA TYR A 657 -8.06 12.42 36.33
C TYR A 657 -8.01 10.89 36.47
N PRO A 658 -7.22 10.35 37.40
CA PRO A 658 -7.26 8.93 37.73
C PRO A 658 -8.54 8.59 38.50
N PHE A 659 -9.16 7.44 38.21
CA PHE A 659 -10.33 6.94 38.94
C PHE A 659 -10.17 5.48 39.33
N LYS A 660 -10.94 5.04 40.33
CA LYS A 660 -11.14 3.64 40.69
C LYS A 660 -12.63 3.32 40.78
N SER A 661 -13.09 2.28 40.09
CA SER A 661 -14.47 1.79 40.22
C SER A 661 -14.67 1.05 41.55
N ASP A 662 -15.90 1.06 42.04
CA ASP A 662 -16.26 0.23 43.18
C ASP A 662 -16.27 -1.27 42.82
N ALA A 663 -16.54 -2.10 43.84
CA ALA A 663 -16.57 -3.56 43.71
C ALA A 663 -17.66 -4.08 42.77
N ASN A 664 -18.63 -3.25 42.37
CA ASN A 664 -19.74 -3.63 41.49
C ASN A 664 -19.67 -2.94 40.12
N GLY A 665 -18.69 -2.05 39.90
CA GLY A 665 -18.60 -1.20 38.71
C GLY A 665 -19.66 -0.08 38.67
N ASP A 666 -20.36 0.16 39.77
CA ASP A 666 -21.56 1.02 39.84
C ASP A 666 -21.23 2.51 40.06
N SER A 667 -20.04 2.81 40.57
CA SER A 667 -19.55 4.17 40.79
C SER A 667 -18.04 4.24 40.55
N ALA A 668 -17.53 5.44 40.26
CA ALA A 668 -16.09 5.70 40.13
C ALA A 668 -15.66 6.80 41.11
N THR A 669 -14.63 6.52 41.90
CA THR A 669 -14.01 7.49 42.82
C THR A 669 -12.78 8.08 42.17
N LEU A 670 -12.69 9.41 42.08
CA LEU A 670 -11.48 10.09 41.62
C LEU A 670 -10.38 9.94 42.68
N VAL A 671 -9.21 9.48 42.28
CA VAL A 671 -8.09 9.27 43.21
C VAL A 671 -7.37 10.61 43.40
N ALA A 672 -7.69 11.32 44.48
CA ALA A 672 -7.18 12.66 44.73
C ALA A 672 -5.72 12.67 45.21
N GLY A 673 -4.85 13.40 44.50
CA GLY A 673 -3.57 13.86 45.01
C GLY A 673 -3.75 15.05 45.96
N SER A 674 -3.98 14.77 47.25
CA SER A 674 -3.79 15.68 48.41
C SER A 674 -4.40 17.10 48.47
N ASN A 675 -5.18 17.61 47.51
CA ASN A 675 -5.77 18.97 47.59
C ASN A 675 -7.23 19.06 47.09
N ILE A 676 -8.17 18.36 47.72
CA ILE A 676 -9.60 18.65 47.56
C ILE A 676 -10.14 19.06 48.93
N THR A 677 -10.50 20.33 49.09
CA THR A 677 -11.07 20.83 50.36
C THR A 677 -12.59 20.82 50.23
N ALA A 678 -13.26 19.98 51.03
CA ALA A 678 -14.70 19.72 50.92
C ALA A 678 -15.55 21.01 50.96
N ALA A 679 -16.18 21.34 49.83
CA ALA A 679 -17.36 22.20 49.77
C ALA A 679 -18.57 21.32 49.42
N THR A 680 -19.61 21.38 50.26
CA THR A 680 -20.81 20.55 50.16
C THR A 680 -21.83 21.23 49.24
N THR A 681 -21.77 20.95 47.95
CA THR A 681 -22.80 21.38 46.98
C THR A 681 -23.04 20.28 45.95
N SER A 682 -24.30 19.86 45.80
CA SER A 682 -24.76 18.99 44.71
C SER A 682 -24.86 19.80 43.43
N LEU A 683 -24.20 19.36 42.36
CA LEU A 683 -24.26 20.01 41.04
C LEU A 683 -25.21 19.21 40.13
N SER A 684 -26.17 19.89 39.50
CA SER A 684 -27.02 19.34 38.45
C SER A 684 -26.83 20.17 37.18
N GLY A 685 -26.21 19.61 36.15
CA GLY A 685 -25.95 20.24 34.87
C GLY A 685 -25.12 19.31 33.99
N TYR A 686 -25.48 19.19 32.71
CA TYR A 686 -24.97 18.20 31.77
C TYR A 686 -23.44 18.22 31.62
N GLU A 687 -22.75 17.14 32.00
CA GLU A 687 -21.31 16.98 31.77
C GLU A 687 -20.96 15.72 30.96
N THR A 688 -20.09 15.90 29.97
CA THR A 688 -19.62 14.84 29.06
C THR A 688 -18.34 14.22 29.63
N VAL A 689 -18.31 12.90 29.81
CA VAL A 689 -17.24 12.18 30.52
C VAL A 689 -16.63 11.09 29.64
N LYS A 690 -15.36 11.24 29.25
CA LYS A 690 -14.69 10.21 28.43
C LYS A 690 -13.92 9.23 29.30
N VAL A 691 -14.20 7.92 29.15
CA VAL A 691 -13.56 6.85 29.94
C VAL A 691 -12.71 5.96 29.03
N LEU A 692 -11.45 5.73 29.43
CA LEU A 692 -10.58 4.73 28.82
C LEU A 692 -10.80 3.37 29.52
N GLY A 693 -11.13 2.34 28.75
CA GLY A 693 -11.38 0.99 29.26
C GLY A 693 -10.12 0.28 29.80
N ALA A 694 -10.33 -0.70 30.68
CA ALA A 694 -9.27 -1.43 31.40
C ALA A 694 -8.25 -2.16 30.51
N ASN A 695 -8.56 -2.37 29.22
CA ASN A 695 -7.68 -3.07 28.28
C ASN A 695 -6.45 -2.25 27.83
N GLN A 696 -6.28 -1.01 28.32
CA GLN A 696 -5.14 -0.14 27.95
C GLN A 696 -4.23 0.22 29.14
N LEU A 697 -4.36 -0.43 30.29
CA LEU A 697 -3.72 0.03 31.53
C LEU A 697 -2.82 -0.98 32.26
N SER A 698 -2.63 -2.20 31.73
CA SER A 698 -1.62 -3.12 32.29
C SER A 698 -0.20 -2.53 32.24
N ASP A 699 0.07 -1.61 31.31
CA ASP A 699 1.43 -1.20 30.95
C ASP A 699 1.87 0.13 31.60
N ILE A 700 0.98 0.83 32.32
CA ILE A 700 1.31 2.12 32.97
C ILE A 700 1.88 1.91 34.39
N SER A 701 1.75 0.71 34.97
CA SER A 701 2.15 0.49 36.37
C SER A 701 3.67 0.45 36.63
N GLU A 702 4.50 0.16 35.62
CA GLU A 702 5.96 0.13 35.79
C GLU A 702 6.64 1.50 35.62
N ALA A 703 6.07 2.41 34.81
CA ALA A 703 6.71 3.69 34.51
C ALA A 703 6.64 4.71 35.67
N PHE A 704 5.61 4.62 36.54
CA PHE A 704 5.39 5.62 37.59
C PHE A 704 6.16 5.39 38.90
N ILE A 705 6.89 4.28 39.04
CA ILE A 705 7.63 3.96 40.29
C ILE A 705 9.09 4.46 40.27
N SER A 706 9.63 4.91 39.13
CA SER A 706 11.05 5.27 39.04
C SER A 706 11.41 6.74 39.31
N GLY A 707 10.43 7.59 39.67
CA GLY A 707 10.66 9.04 39.87
C GLY A 707 10.32 9.57 41.25
N GLY A 708 11.29 9.55 42.17
CA GLY A 708 11.29 10.44 43.36
C GLY A 708 10.61 9.89 44.62
N GLY A 709 11.41 9.62 45.65
CA GLY A 709 10.95 9.01 46.90
C GLY A 709 9.92 9.84 47.67
N THR A 710 8.73 9.26 47.88
CA THR A 710 7.85 9.59 49.01
C THR A 710 7.11 8.32 49.44
N THR A 711 7.31 7.91 50.69
CA THR A 711 6.66 6.73 51.29
C THR A 711 5.18 7.01 51.55
N MET A 712 4.26 6.28 50.91
CA MET A 712 2.84 6.27 51.28
C MET A 712 2.61 5.32 52.46
N ASN A 713 2.19 5.86 53.61
CA ASN A 713 1.72 5.07 54.76
C ASN A 713 0.19 4.94 54.69
N PHE A 714 -0.31 3.71 54.58
CA PHE A 714 -1.74 3.43 54.77
C PHE A 714 -2.02 3.30 56.27
N THR A 715 -2.76 4.25 56.83
CA THR A 715 -3.30 4.14 58.19
C THR A 715 -4.66 3.43 58.09
N SER A 716 -4.77 2.21 58.60
CA SER A 716 -6.04 1.48 58.66
C SER A 716 -6.99 2.17 59.66
N ALA A 717 -8.19 2.53 59.19
CA ALA A 717 -9.25 3.10 60.00
C ALA A 717 -9.72 2.12 61.10
N SER A 718 -10.01 2.68 62.27
CA SER A 718 -10.46 1.99 63.48
C SER A 718 -11.79 1.27 63.26
N ALA A 719 -11.80 -0.05 63.45
CA ALA A 719 -13.03 -0.81 63.67
C ALA A 719 -13.49 -0.64 65.13
N GLU A 720 -14.75 -0.23 65.31
CA GLU A 720 -15.41 -0.22 66.61
C GLU A 720 -15.48 -1.64 67.19
N THR A 721 -15.04 -1.77 68.44
CA THR A 721 -15.20 -2.97 69.28
C THR A 721 -16.67 -3.30 69.54
N PRO A 722 -17.01 -4.60 69.58
CA PRO A 722 -17.73 -5.11 70.74
C PRO A 722 -16.95 -6.23 71.44
N THR A 723 -16.79 -6.04 72.74
CA THR A 723 -16.28 -6.97 73.75
C THR A 723 -17.04 -8.31 73.78
N VAL A 724 -16.33 -9.44 73.67
CA VAL A 724 -16.47 -10.65 74.51
C VAL A 724 -15.11 -11.38 74.52
N GLY A 725 -14.64 -11.84 75.68
CA GLY A 725 -13.27 -12.30 75.92
C GLY A 725 -13.05 -13.82 76.07
N MET A 726 -11.90 -14.12 76.72
CA MET A 726 -11.30 -15.43 77.09
C MET A 726 -10.63 -16.18 75.92
N ASP A 727 -9.50 -16.88 76.05
CA ASP A 727 -8.37 -16.98 76.98
C ASP A 727 -7.42 -18.03 76.32
N GLU A 728 -6.12 -18.02 76.68
CA GLU A 728 -5.21 -19.19 76.69
C GLU A 728 -4.44 -19.73 75.44
N PHE A 729 -3.09 -19.79 75.64
CA PHE A 729 -2.14 -20.91 75.39
C PHE A 729 -1.26 -21.04 74.11
N PHE A 730 0.04 -20.73 74.31
CA PHE A 730 1.30 -21.47 73.97
C PHE A 730 1.59 -22.01 72.55
N ALA A 731 2.67 -21.51 71.92
CA ALA A 731 4.01 -22.15 71.84
C ALA A 731 4.78 -21.86 70.53
N VAL A 732 6.08 -21.59 70.68
CA VAL A 732 7.14 -21.26 69.70
C VAL A 732 7.65 -22.50 68.95
N PHE A 733 8.03 -22.40 67.65
CA PHE A 733 9.21 -23.00 66.93
C PHE A 733 9.13 -22.75 65.38
N PRO A 734 10.20 -22.95 64.57
CA PRO A 734 11.17 -21.95 64.11
C PRO A 734 11.04 -21.53 62.62
N GLU A 735 11.79 -20.49 62.27
CA GLU A 735 11.91 -19.79 60.98
C GLU A 735 12.04 -20.66 59.71
N ILE A 736 11.31 -20.28 58.65
CA ILE A 736 11.64 -20.57 57.24
C ILE A 736 12.02 -19.23 56.61
N THR A 737 13.30 -19.04 56.26
CA THR A 737 13.87 -17.72 55.94
C THR A 737 13.96 -17.33 54.46
N SER A 738 13.58 -18.17 53.49
CA SER A 738 13.42 -17.70 52.09
C SER A 738 12.85 -18.77 51.16
N ILE A 739 11.92 -18.39 50.28
CA ILE A 739 11.59 -19.11 49.04
C ILE A 739 12.01 -18.19 47.89
N GLY A 740 12.99 -18.60 47.09
CA GLY A 740 13.39 -17.86 45.90
C GLY A 740 12.38 -18.02 44.76
N LEU A 741 11.80 -16.92 44.30
CA LEU A 741 10.99 -16.83 43.08
C LEU A 741 11.70 -15.89 42.09
N PRO A 742 11.69 -16.20 40.77
CA PRO A 742 12.17 -15.27 39.75
C PRO A 742 11.27 -14.03 39.66
N ALA A 743 11.83 -12.91 39.20
CA ALA A 743 11.11 -11.65 39.04
C ALA A 743 9.86 -11.85 38.15
N GLY A 744 8.70 -11.44 38.65
CA GLY A 744 7.41 -11.55 37.94
C GLY A 744 6.56 -12.79 38.28
N ALA A 745 6.98 -13.68 39.18
CA ALA A 745 6.17 -14.82 39.62
C ALA A 745 5.33 -14.50 40.87
N TYR A 746 4.02 -14.80 40.81
CA TYR A 746 3.09 -14.66 41.95
C TYR A 746 2.59 -16.04 42.40
N LYS A 747 2.34 -16.21 43.71
CA LYS A 747 1.54 -17.33 44.22
C LYS A 747 0.26 -16.81 44.84
N VAL A 748 -0.87 -17.36 44.42
CA VAL A 748 -2.19 -17.02 44.94
C VAL A 748 -2.62 -18.07 45.94
N PHE A 749 -2.94 -17.66 47.17
CA PHE A 749 -3.57 -18.52 48.17
C PHE A 749 -5.05 -18.19 48.26
N ARG A 750 -5.90 -19.23 48.25
CA ARG A 750 -7.34 -19.09 48.50
C ARG A 750 -7.62 -19.35 49.97
N SER A 751 -8.13 -18.35 50.69
CA SER A 751 -8.66 -18.55 52.04
C SER A 751 -9.96 -19.35 51.98
N GLY A 752 -10.09 -20.37 52.84
CA GLY A 752 -11.21 -21.33 52.86
C GLY A 752 -12.53 -20.82 53.47
N SER A 753 -12.69 -19.53 53.73
CA SER A 753 -13.99 -18.98 54.13
C SER A 753 -14.76 -18.46 52.91
N ASN A 754 -16.09 -18.62 52.92
CA ASN A 754 -17.01 -18.38 51.80
C ASN A 754 -17.05 -16.94 51.24
N ASN A 755 -16.19 -16.04 51.70
CA ASN A 755 -16.01 -14.70 51.15
C ASN A 755 -14.61 -14.64 50.53
N GLY A 756 -14.54 -14.91 49.23
CA GLY A 756 -13.33 -15.13 48.44
C GLY A 756 -12.34 -13.97 48.46
N THR A 757 -11.56 -13.88 49.54
CA THR A 757 -10.47 -12.91 49.65
C THR A 757 -9.20 -13.57 49.13
N PHE A 758 -8.64 -13.01 48.06
CA PHE A 758 -7.35 -13.42 47.50
C PHE A 758 -6.25 -12.53 48.09
N ILE A 759 -5.19 -13.15 48.62
CA ILE A 759 -4.00 -12.41 49.08
C ILE A 759 -2.93 -12.54 47.99
N LEU A 760 -2.56 -11.42 47.39
CA LEU A 760 -1.45 -11.31 46.44
C LEU A 760 -0.17 -10.91 47.21
N ILE A 761 0.89 -11.69 47.07
CA ILE A 761 2.22 -11.32 47.55
C ILE A 761 3.09 -11.13 46.32
N SER A 762 3.55 -9.90 46.06
CA SER A 762 4.51 -9.59 45.01
C SER A 762 5.95 -9.72 45.52
N SER A 763 6.87 -10.05 44.63
CA SER A 763 8.30 -10.13 44.92
C SER A 763 8.90 -8.73 45.06
N GLY A 764 8.81 -8.15 46.26
CA GLY A 764 9.38 -6.82 46.54
C GLY A 764 9.46 -6.43 48.01
N LEU A 765 9.36 -7.38 48.95
CA LEU A 765 9.42 -7.08 50.38
C LEU A 765 10.81 -7.42 50.93
N THR A 766 11.61 -6.39 51.19
CA THR A 766 12.82 -6.49 52.00
C THR A 766 12.47 -6.35 53.49
N ASP A 767 13.02 -7.26 54.30
CA ASP A 767 13.12 -7.28 55.77
C ASP A 767 12.08 -6.48 56.57
N GLY A 768 10.88 -7.05 56.71
CA GLY A 768 9.89 -6.66 57.70
C GLY A 768 8.93 -7.81 57.96
N GLY A 769 9.24 -8.66 58.94
CA GLY A 769 8.50 -9.88 59.23
C GLY A 769 7.02 -9.66 59.54
N PHE A 770 6.14 -10.40 58.85
CA PHE A 770 4.75 -10.61 59.22
C PHE A 770 4.58 -12.03 59.78
N THR A 771 4.20 -12.16 61.04
CA THR A 771 3.77 -13.43 61.65
C THR A 771 2.27 -13.63 61.40
N PHE A 772 1.90 -14.73 60.74
CA PHE A 772 0.51 -15.22 60.70
C PHE A 772 0.23 -16.02 61.98
N ASP A 773 -0.79 -15.61 62.74
CA ASP A 773 -1.34 -16.39 63.85
C ASP A 773 -2.40 -17.37 63.30
N GLY A 774 -2.45 -18.56 63.88
CA GLY A 774 -2.90 -19.79 63.22
C GLY A 774 -4.40 -19.96 62.99
N VAL A 775 -4.75 -20.83 62.01
CA VAL A 775 -5.78 -21.88 62.09
C VAL A 775 -5.42 -22.91 61.00
N ALA A 776 -5.14 -24.15 61.39
CA ALA A 776 -5.00 -25.28 60.48
C ALA A 776 -6.39 -25.84 60.13
N MET A 777 -6.76 -25.85 58.86
CA MET A 777 -7.82 -26.73 58.36
C MET A 777 -7.17 -27.90 57.64
N GLU A 778 -7.21 -29.08 58.27
CA GLU A 778 -6.91 -30.34 57.60
C GLU A 778 -8.03 -30.67 56.60
N HIS A 779 -7.70 -30.79 55.32
CA HIS A 779 -8.52 -31.55 54.37
C HIS A 779 -7.61 -32.37 53.43
N PRO A 780 -7.81 -33.70 53.32
CA PRO A 780 -7.00 -34.55 52.44
C PRO A 780 -7.55 -34.42 51.02
N GLY A 781 -7.03 -33.46 50.27
CA GLY A 781 -7.33 -33.27 48.85
C GLY A 781 -6.06 -32.80 48.16
N THR A 782 -5.61 -33.57 47.18
CA THR A 782 -4.43 -33.33 46.35
C THR A 782 -4.31 -31.85 45.97
N ILE A 783 -3.22 -31.20 46.40
CA ILE A 783 -2.85 -29.85 45.94
C ILE A 783 -2.58 -29.97 44.44
N GLN A 784 -3.56 -29.57 43.61
CA GLN A 784 -3.32 -29.33 42.19
C GLN A 784 -2.66 -27.96 42.07
N THR A 785 -1.36 -27.95 41.82
CA THR A 785 -0.67 -26.78 41.26
C THR A 785 -1.19 -26.58 39.84
N TYR A 786 -2.02 -25.56 39.64
CA TYR A 786 -2.27 -25.04 38.31
C TYR A 786 -1.12 -24.10 37.98
N ASP A 787 -0.35 -24.41 36.94
CA ASP A 787 0.35 -23.35 36.21
C ASP A 787 -0.75 -22.50 35.59
N THR A 788 -1.08 -21.37 36.23
CA THR A 788 -1.74 -20.28 35.53
C THR A 788 -0.71 -19.73 34.56
N VAL A 789 -0.67 -20.33 33.35
CA VAL A 789 -0.24 -19.61 32.16
C VAL A 789 -1.10 -18.36 32.16
N ASN A 790 -0.49 -17.19 32.38
CA ASN A 790 -1.15 -15.94 32.05
C ASN A 790 -1.70 -16.14 30.64
N SER A 791 -3.02 -16.08 30.49
CA SER A 791 -3.62 -15.73 29.21
C SER A 791 -3.30 -14.25 28.95
N GLY A 792 -2.01 -13.90 28.96
CA GLY A 792 -1.53 -12.60 28.54
C GLY A 792 -2.06 -12.45 27.14
N GLU A 793 -3.02 -11.55 26.98
CA GLU A 793 -3.50 -11.19 25.66
C GLU A 793 -2.27 -10.66 24.92
N ILE A 794 -1.71 -11.50 24.06
CA ILE A 794 -0.65 -11.12 23.13
C ILE A 794 -1.21 -9.93 22.37
N ASN A 795 -0.63 -8.75 22.55
CA ASN A 795 -1.08 -7.54 21.86
C ASN A 795 -0.79 -7.74 20.37
N ARG A 796 -1.84 -7.82 19.55
CA ARG A 796 -1.72 -8.00 18.09
C ARG A 796 -2.17 -6.75 17.38
N PHE A 797 -1.27 -6.18 16.59
CA PHE A 797 -1.52 -5.00 15.79
C PHE A 797 -1.46 -5.32 14.32
N TYR A 798 -2.53 -5.00 13.61
CA TYR A 798 -2.69 -5.30 12.20
C TYR A 798 -2.62 -4.02 11.37
N PRO A 799 -2.04 -4.06 10.16
CA PRO A 799 -1.96 -2.90 9.27
C PRO A 799 -3.35 -2.38 8.87
N VAL A 800 -3.61 -1.09 9.12
CA VAL A 800 -4.90 -0.46 8.79
C VAL A 800 -5.08 -0.34 7.26
N ASP A 801 -4.00 -0.27 6.51
CA ASP A 801 -4.02 -0.18 5.04
C ASP A 801 -4.63 -1.39 4.35
N PHE A 802 -4.76 -2.53 5.04
CA PHE A 802 -5.41 -3.74 4.53
C PHE A 802 -6.78 -4.00 5.18
N LYS A 803 -7.30 -3.05 5.95
CA LYS A 803 -8.68 -3.09 6.44
C LYS A 803 -9.63 -2.63 5.34
N ARG A 804 -10.67 -3.40 5.06
CA ARG A 804 -11.73 -3.02 4.09
C ARG A 804 -13.11 -3.28 4.67
N GLU A 805 -13.98 -2.29 4.58
CA GLU A 805 -15.41 -2.49 4.86
C GLU A 805 -16.09 -2.99 3.58
N LEU A 806 -16.59 -4.22 3.62
CA LEU A 806 -17.24 -4.87 2.48
C LEU A 806 -18.65 -4.33 2.28
N PHE A 807 -19.40 -4.21 3.38
CA PHE A 807 -20.75 -3.66 3.42
C PHE A 807 -21.15 -3.29 4.84
N LYS A 808 -22.15 -2.41 4.96
CA LYS A 808 -22.81 -2.03 6.20
C LYS A 808 -24.31 -1.84 5.95
N VAL A 809 -25.15 -2.62 6.63
CA VAL A 809 -26.59 -2.66 6.42
C VAL A 809 -27.33 -2.41 7.72
N HIS A 810 -28.26 -1.47 7.70
CA HIS A 810 -29.12 -1.14 8.84
C HIS A 810 -30.43 -1.92 8.75
N VAL A 811 -30.80 -2.58 9.84
CA VAL A 811 -32.01 -3.39 9.98
C VAL A 811 -32.86 -2.79 11.09
N ASN A 812 -34.13 -2.54 10.82
CA ASN A 812 -35.08 -2.07 11.84
C ASN A 812 -36.15 -3.11 12.18
N ASP A 813 -36.87 -2.85 13.26
CA ASP A 813 -37.93 -3.70 13.81
C ASP A 813 -39.10 -3.98 12.86
N LYS A 814 -39.36 -3.09 11.88
CA LYS A 814 -40.38 -3.29 10.83
C LYS A 814 -39.91 -4.21 9.72
N GLN A 815 -38.60 -4.23 9.45
CA GLN A 815 -37.95 -5.09 8.47
C GLN A 815 -37.70 -6.49 9.05
N PHE A 816 -37.34 -6.58 10.34
CA PHE A 816 -37.06 -7.84 11.03
C PHE A 816 -38.17 -8.18 12.04
N LYS A 817 -39.28 -8.73 11.54
CA LYS A 817 -40.51 -8.98 12.32
C LYS A 817 -40.36 -10.21 13.24
N LEU A 818 -41.30 -10.37 14.16
CA LEU A 818 -41.41 -11.60 14.94
C LEU A 818 -41.65 -12.79 14.01
N ASP A 819 -41.02 -13.91 14.33
CA ASP A 819 -41.05 -15.15 13.55
C ASP A 819 -40.48 -15.01 12.13
N SER A 820 -39.44 -14.19 11.97
CA SER A 820 -38.71 -14.01 10.72
C SER A 820 -37.21 -14.33 10.87
N ILE A 821 -36.56 -14.60 9.73
CA ILE A 821 -35.14 -14.94 9.63
C ILE A 821 -34.48 -13.93 8.71
N LEU A 822 -33.46 -13.24 9.21
CA LEU A 822 -32.53 -12.49 8.38
C LEU A 822 -31.42 -13.43 7.94
N SER A 823 -31.30 -13.68 6.64
CA SER A 823 -30.20 -14.45 6.02
C SER A 823 -29.31 -13.50 5.23
N LEU A 824 -28.01 -13.55 5.51
CA LEU A 824 -26.94 -12.95 4.72
C LEU A 824 -26.07 -14.11 4.23
N ASP A 825 -25.93 -14.24 2.92
CA ASP A 825 -25.06 -15.21 2.29
C ASP A 825 -24.30 -14.53 1.15
N PHE A 826 -22.97 -14.67 1.13
CA PHE A 826 -22.12 -14.09 0.09
C PHE A 826 -20.87 -14.92 -0.15
N SER A 827 -20.27 -14.73 -1.32
CA SER A 827 -19.01 -15.35 -1.71
C SER A 827 -17.95 -14.28 -1.97
N LEU A 828 -16.70 -14.59 -1.61
CA LEU A 828 -15.51 -13.81 -1.95
C LEU A 828 -14.54 -14.71 -2.72
N GLU A 829 -14.16 -14.27 -3.90
CA GLU A 829 -12.99 -14.78 -4.63
C GLU A 829 -11.77 -14.00 -4.15
N MET A 830 -10.71 -14.69 -3.75
CA MET A 830 -9.50 -14.07 -3.21
C MET A 830 -8.24 -14.77 -3.73
N ALA A 831 -7.17 -14.01 -3.89
CA ALA A 831 -5.84 -14.52 -4.26
C ALA A 831 -4.73 -13.55 -3.83
N ALA A 832 -3.51 -14.06 -3.69
CA ALA A 832 -2.29 -13.28 -3.51
C ALA A 832 -1.36 -13.51 -4.72
N PHE A 833 -1.23 -12.52 -5.60
CA PHE A 833 -0.38 -12.57 -6.79
C PHE A 833 1.00 -12.00 -6.52
N LEU A 834 2.02 -12.58 -7.16
CA LEU A 834 3.41 -12.13 -7.07
C LEU A 834 3.90 -11.99 -5.61
N ALA A 835 3.28 -12.73 -4.68
CA ALA A 835 3.63 -12.73 -3.28
C ALA A 835 4.87 -13.60 -3.06
N ASP A 836 5.89 -13.04 -2.42
CA ASP A 836 7.11 -13.76 -2.02
C ASP A 836 7.05 -14.29 -0.58
N THR A 837 5.92 -14.06 0.10
CA THR A 837 5.62 -14.52 1.45
C THR A 837 4.21 -15.07 1.52
N ASP A 838 3.95 -15.91 2.52
CA ASP A 838 2.61 -16.40 2.81
C ASP A 838 1.72 -15.22 3.23
N VAL A 839 0.45 -15.24 2.82
CA VAL A 839 -0.49 -14.16 3.13
C VAL A 839 -1.72 -14.73 3.81
N GLN A 840 -2.17 -14.07 4.87
CA GLN A 840 -3.46 -14.36 5.50
C GLN A 840 -4.32 -13.10 5.61
N TRP A 841 -5.63 -13.30 5.51
CA TRP A 841 -6.62 -12.24 5.67
C TRP A 841 -7.84 -12.75 6.43
N GLY A 842 -8.22 -12.04 7.48
CA GLY A 842 -9.42 -12.33 8.27
C GLY A 842 -10.68 -11.74 7.65
N ILE A 843 -11.74 -12.53 7.65
CA ILE A 843 -13.10 -12.12 7.29
C ILE A 843 -13.92 -12.09 8.57
N LEU A 844 -14.55 -10.96 8.82
CA LEU A 844 -15.26 -10.71 10.06
C LEU A 844 -16.67 -10.20 9.78
N LEU A 845 -17.68 -10.86 10.36
CA LEU A 845 -19.06 -10.39 10.39
C LEU A 845 -19.44 -9.98 11.80
N GLN A 846 -20.01 -8.79 11.93
CA GLN A 846 -20.41 -8.23 13.21
C GLN A 846 -21.80 -7.63 13.15
N THR A 847 -22.54 -7.81 14.24
CA THR A 847 -23.75 -7.06 14.51
C THR A 847 -23.43 -5.89 15.43
N GLY A 848 -24.11 -4.76 15.27
CA GLY A 848 -23.97 -3.58 16.10
C GLY A 848 -25.34 -3.04 16.53
N GLN A 849 -25.38 -2.40 17.69
CA GLN A 849 -26.57 -1.78 18.26
C GLN A 849 -26.42 -0.25 18.21
N MET A 850 -27.52 0.45 17.96
CA MET A 850 -27.53 1.92 18.06
C MET A 850 -27.61 2.31 19.54
N ILE A 851 -26.66 3.11 20.04
CA ILE A 851 -26.63 3.52 21.46
C ILE A 851 -27.65 4.64 21.75
N ASN A 852 -28.05 5.46 20.75
CA ASN A 852 -28.96 6.58 20.99
C ASN A 852 -30.44 6.19 20.81
N ASP A 853 -31.03 5.57 21.84
CA ASP A 853 -32.48 5.65 22.07
C ASP A 853 -32.73 6.78 23.08
N LEU A 854 -32.65 8.05 22.63
CA LEU A 854 -33.25 9.18 23.33
C LEU A 854 -34.79 9.05 23.28
N LYS A 855 -35.33 7.95 23.82
CA LYS A 855 -36.77 7.80 24.04
C LYS A 855 -37.25 8.56 25.28
N ASP A 856 -36.35 9.03 26.14
CA ASP A 856 -36.72 9.58 27.45
C ASP A 856 -36.58 11.10 27.60
N THR A 857 -36.14 11.86 26.59
CA THR A 857 -36.13 13.34 26.65
C THR A 857 -37.36 14.00 26.01
N GLY A 858 -38.52 13.36 25.96
CA GLY A 858 -39.80 14.01 25.62
C GLY A 858 -39.92 14.70 24.24
N ASN A 859 -38.84 14.73 23.44
CA ASN A 859 -38.75 15.37 22.14
C ASN A 859 -38.62 14.28 21.07
N ALA A 860 -39.75 13.69 20.73
CA ALA A 860 -39.88 12.83 19.55
C ALA A 860 -39.70 13.68 18.27
N GLY A 861 -38.46 13.94 17.87
CA GLY A 861 -38.17 14.75 16.69
C GLY A 861 -36.71 14.85 16.23
N GLU A 862 -35.73 14.50 17.07
CA GLU A 862 -34.31 14.62 16.71
C GLU A 862 -33.78 13.31 16.12
N GLY A 863 -33.06 13.40 15.00
CA GLY A 863 -32.58 12.24 14.24
C GLY A 863 -31.54 11.43 15.01
N ARG A 864 -31.46 10.12 14.71
CA ARG A 864 -30.48 9.21 15.33
C ARG A 864 -29.08 9.44 14.73
N GLU A 865 -28.07 9.57 15.60
CA GLU A 865 -26.69 9.75 15.18
C GLU A 865 -26.04 8.42 14.75
N LEU A 866 -25.39 8.42 13.58
CA LEU A 866 -24.73 7.24 13.01
C LEU A 866 -23.35 6.92 13.62
N ALA A 867 -22.80 7.85 14.42
CA ALA A 867 -21.51 7.69 15.10
C ALA A 867 -21.59 6.77 16.34
N GLY A 868 -22.79 6.62 16.94
CA GLY A 868 -23.00 5.86 18.18
C GLY A 868 -23.35 4.38 18.01
N ILE A 869 -22.79 3.67 17.00
CA ILE A 869 -23.04 2.22 16.87
C ILE A 869 -22.08 1.45 17.78
N ARG A 870 -22.63 0.74 18.77
CA ARG A 870 -21.89 -0.24 19.58
C ARG A 870 -21.78 -1.56 18.82
N TRP A 871 -20.59 -1.91 18.36
CA TRP A 871 -20.36 -3.21 17.74
C TRP A 871 -20.26 -4.32 18.79
N ASN A 872 -20.97 -5.41 18.57
CA ASN A 872 -20.85 -6.62 19.38
C ASN A 872 -19.54 -7.36 19.03
N LYS A 873 -19.19 -8.36 19.84
CA LYS A 873 -18.16 -9.33 19.45
C LYS A 873 -18.49 -9.94 18.08
N PRO A 874 -17.48 -10.27 17.25
CA PRO A 874 -17.68 -10.93 15.96
C PRO A 874 -18.67 -12.09 16.06
N SER A 875 -19.66 -12.07 15.19
CA SER A 875 -20.57 -13.20 14.99
C SER A 875 -19.93 -14.25 14.08
N LEU A 876 -19.02 -13.85 13.19
CA LEU A 876 -18.11 -14.71 12.41
C LEU A 876 -16.72 -14.06 12.41
N ASP A 877 -15.67 -14.86 12.59
CA ASP A 877 -14.27 -14.44 12.58
C ASP A 877 -13.42 -15.56 11.99
N GLN A 878 -13.25 -15.54 10.66
CA GLN A 878 -12.60 -16.61 9.90
C GLN A 878 -11.33 -16.10 9.24
N VAL A 879 -10.21 -16.79 9.45
CA VAL A 879 -8.95 -16.52 8.74
C VAL A 879 -8.91 -17.33 7.45
N VAL A 880 -8.48 -16.67 6.37
CA VAL A 880 -8.23 -17.27 5.06
C VAL A 880 -6.76 -17.12 4.71
N HIS A 881 -6.12 -18.23 4.33
CA HIS A 881 -4.78 -18.22 3.76
C HIS A 881 -4.88 -18.05 2.24
N LEU A 882 -4.15 -17.07 1.71
CA LEU A 882 -4.17 -16.72 0.29
C LEU A 882 -2.95 -17.30 -0.42
N SER A 883 -3.20 -17.87 -1.59
CA SER A 883 -2.18 -18.35 -2.54
C SER A 883 -2.29 -17.59 -3.86
N ASP A 884 -1.36 -17.86 -4.77
CA ASP A 884 -1.43 -17.44 -6.17
C ASP A 884 -2.60 -18.08 -6.94
N VAL A 885 -3.13 -19.20 -6.44
CA VAL A 885 -4.36 -19.83 -6.94
C VAL A 885 -5.58 -19.08 -6.41
N VAL A 886 -6.45 -18.67 -7.32
CA VAL A 886 -7.75 -18.04 -6.99
C VAL A 886 -8.66 -19.03 -6.29
N SER A 887 -9.17 -18.65 -5.12
CA SER A 887 -10.11 -19.46 -4.33
C SER A 887 -11.38 -18.70 -3.99
N THR A 888 -12.52 -19.37 -4.08
CA THR A 888 -13.83 -18.83 -3.69
C THR A 888 -14.20 -19.32 -2.29
N HIS A 889 -14.56 -18.40 -1.42
CA HIS A 889 -14.96 -18.69 -0.04
C HIS A 889 -16.39 -18.18 0.21
N ASN A 890 -17.24 -19.05 0.75
CA ASN A 890 -18.66 -18.75 1.01
C ASN A 890 -18.87 -18.48 2.50
N PHE A 891 -19.44 -17.33 2.84
CA PHE A 891 -19.70 -16.91 4.21
C PHE A 891 -21.09 -16.31 4.37
N GLY A 892 -21.56 -16.25 5.61
CA GLY A 892 -22.86 -15.69 5.88
C GLY A 892 -23.19 -15.57 7.36
N LEU A 893 -24.38 -15.04 7.61
CA LEU A 893 -24.94 -14.82 8.93
C LEU A 893 -26.44 -15.07 8.86
N LYS A 894 -26.97 -15.85 9.80
CA LYS A 894 -28.42 -15.98 10.00
C LYS A 894 -28.81 -15.46 11.36
N VAL A 895 -29.82 -14.60 11.39
CA VAL A 895 -30.40 -14.06 12.62
C VAL A 895 -31.87 -14.43 12.65
N TYR A 896 -32.27 -15.23 13.62
CA TYR A 896 -33.68 -15.63 13.80
C TYR A 896 -34.29 -14.85 14.96
N ARG A 897 -35.49 -14.32 14.76
CA ARG A 897 -36.30 -13.70 15.81
C ARG A 897 -37.54 -14.53 16.03
N SER A 898 -37.60 -15.23 17.17
CA SER A 898 -38.75 -16.07 17.51
C SER A 898 -40.01 -15.25 17.78
N SER A 899 -41.16 -15.93 17.78
CA SER A 899 -42.46 -15.36 18.21
C SER A 899 -42.48 -14.85 19.64
N SER A 900 -41.56 -15.33 20.50
CA SER A 900 -41.35 -14.86 21.88
C SER A 900 -40.35 -13.70 21.97
N ASN A 901 -39.97 -13.10 20.84
CA ASN A 901 -38.99 -12.02 20.73
C ASN A 901 -37.57 -12.40 21.20
N VAL A 902 -37.25 -13.69 21.23
CA VAL A 902 -35.88 -14.17 21.46
C VAL A 902 -35.13 -14.14 20.14
N ILE A 903 -34.00 -13.43 20.10
CA ILE A 903 -33.14 -13.32 18.92
C ILE A 903 -31.94 -14.27 19.08
N THR A 904 -31.72 -15.12 18.08
CA THR A 904 -30.57 -16.04 18.01
C THR A 904 -29.79 -15.80 16.73
N CYS A 905 -28.49 -16.09 16.74
CA CYS A 905 -27.63 -15.89 15.60
C CYS A 905 -26.77 -17.14 15.34
N SER A 906 -26.59 -17.45 14.06
CA SER A 906 -25.71 -18.49 13.55
C SER A 906 -24.76 -17.90 12.51
N SER A 907 -23.49 -18.29 12.54
CA SER A 907 -22.55 -18.01 11.46
C SER A 907 -22.72 -19.05 10.34
N VAL A 908 -22.46 -18.66 9.10
CA VAL A 908 -22.37 -19.60 7.97
C VAL A 908 -20.93 -19.56 7.45
N GLU A 909 -20.24 -20.69 7.53
CA GLU A 909 -18.85 -20.83 7.09
C GLU A 909 -18.78 -21.98 6.09
N TYR A 910 -18.35 -21.68 4.87
CA TYR A 910 -18.26 -22.64 3.76
C TYR A 910 -19.58 -23.37 3.48
N GLY A 911 -20.71 -22.66 3.65
CA GLY A 911 -22.06 -23.18 3.46
C GLY A 911 -22.60 -24.04 4.62
N GLN A 912 -21.85 -24.21 5.70
CA GLN A 912 -22.32 -24.87 6.93
C GLN A 912 -22.73 -23.85 7.98
N GLU A 913 -23.84 -24.09 8.66
CA GLU A 913 -24.37 -23.21 9.71
C GLU A 913 -23.88 -23.64 11.10
N TYR A 914 -23.29 -22.71 11.85
CA TYR A 914 -22.80 -22.91 13.21
C TYR A 914 -23.59 -22.03 14.18
N GLY A 915 -24.25 -22.65 15.15
CA GLY A 915 -24.97 -21.92 16.21
C GLY A 915 -24.02 -21.35 17.27
N GLY A 916 -24.52 -20.38 18.04
CA GLY A 916 -23.77 -19.79 19.16
C GLY A 916 -23.01 -18.50 18.82
N ALA A 917 -23.21 -17.95 17.61
CA ALA A 917 -22.72 -16.64 17.26
C ALA A 917 -23.39 -15.54 18.11
N GLN A 918 -22.69 -14.45 18.34
CA GLN A 918 -23.20 -13.33 19.14
C GLN A 918 -24.40 -12.68 18.44
N ALA A 919 -25.58 -12.83 19.03
CA ALA A 919 -26.83 -12.25 18.54
C ALA A 919 -26.96 -10.76 18.92
N PRO A 920 -27.65 -9.94 18.10
CA PRO A 920 -28.06 -8.61 18.53
C PRO A 920 -29.09 -8.73 19.66
N THR A 921 -29.10 -7.77 20.59
CA THR A 921 -30.01 -7.78 21.74
C THR A 921 -31.42 -7.31 21.38
N ASP A 922 -31.57 -6.59 20.27
CA ASP A 922 -32.84 -6.05 19.78
C ASP A 922 -33.00 -6.24 18.26
N ALA A 923 -34.17 -5.83 17.75
CA ALA A 923 -34.49 -5.90 16.33
C ALA A 923 -34.02 -4.68 15.51
N ASN A 924 -33.34 -3.72 16.14
CA ASN A 924 -32.82 -2.50 15.51
C ASN A 924 -31.29 -2.53 15.53
N PHE A 925 -30.71 -3.31 14.64
CA PHE A 925 -29.28 -3.56 14.60
C PHE A 925 -28.68 -3.22 13.24
N VAL A 926 -27.35 -3.17 13.21
CA VAL A 926 -26.55 -2.96 12.00
C VAL A 926 -25.71 -4.20 11.78
N VAL A 927 -25.61 -4.68 10.54
CA VAL A 927 -24.69 -5.75 10.15
C VAL A 927 -23.57 -5.16 9.32
N ARG A 928 -22.32 -5.54 9.59
CA ARG A 928 -21.18 -5.20 8.74
C ARG A 928 -20.34 -6.43 8.41
N GLY A 929 -19.73 -6.40 7.22
CA GLY A 929 -18.66 -7.31 6.83
C GLY A 929 -17.35 -6.55 6.68
N LEU A 930 -16.28 -7.08 7.26
CA LEU A 930 -14.94 -6.49 7.18
C LEU A 930 -13.93 -7.54 6.69
N LEU A 931 -12.99 -7.09 5.86
CA LEU A 931 -11.68 -7.71 5.77
C LEU A 931 -10.76 -7.03 6.79
N HIS A 932 -10.19 -7.82 7.69
CA HIS A 932 -9.40 -7.36 8.83
C HIS A 932 -8.32 -8.40 9.17
N ARG A 933 -7.40 -8.08 10.09
CA ARG A 933 -6.32 -8.97 10.54
C ARG A 933 -5.45 -9.50 9.39
N PHE A 934 -5.11 -8.59 8.47
CA PHE A 934 -4.15 -8.89 7.42
C PHE A 934 -2.78 -9.13 8.03
N ASP A 935 -2.11 -10.18 7.58
CA ASP A 935 -0.79 -10.53 8.06
C ASP A 935 -0.04 -11.36 7.00
N ILE A 936 1.27 -11.39 7.13
CA ILE A 936 2.16 -12.14 6.25
C ILE A 936 3.00 -13.14 7.04
N GLY A 937 3.44 -14.21 6.39
CA GLY A 937 4.30 -15.23 6.98
C GLY A 937 5.69 -14.69 7.33
N GLU A 938 6.53 -15.59 7.85
CA GLU A 938 7.92 -15.26 8.17
C GLU A 938 8.62 -14.59 6.98
N LEU A 939 9.31 -13.49 7.27
CA LEU A 939 9.98 -12.68 6.27
C LEU A 939 11.12 -13.51 5.63
N ASN A 940 10.85 -14.14 4.49
CA ASN A 940 11.85 -14.88 3.69
C ASN A 940 12.82 -13.96 2.91
N GLY A 941 12.90 -12.68 3.30
CA GLY A 941 13.78 -11.64 2.74
C GLY A 941 13.50 -10.26 3.33
N ASP A 942 14.32 -9.26 3.02
CA ASP A 942 14.24 -7.90 3.59
C ASP A 942 13.06 -7.05 3.06
N GLU A 943 12.31 -7.55 2.07
CA GLU A 943 11.23 -6.84 1.39
C GLU A 943 10.07 -7.75 1.00
N PRO A 944 9.09 -8.01 1.88
CA PRO A 944 7.90 -8.76 1.49
C PRO A 944 7.12 -7.98 0.42
N THR A 945 6.96 -8.56 -0.75
CA THR A 945 6.25 -7.97 -1.89
C THR A 945 5.15 -8.87 -2.39
N GLY A 946 4.09 -8.27 -2.92
CA GLY A 946 2.94 -8.98 -3.47
C GLY A 946 1.73 -8.09 -3.72
N LEU A 947 0.67 -8.69 -4.23
CA LEU A 947 -0.61 -8.05 -4.48
C LEU A 947 -1.71 -8.97 -3.97
N VAL A 948 -2.56 -8.49 -3.08
CA VAL A 948 -3.80 -9.17 -2.73
C VAL A 948 -4.95 -8.67 -3.60
N ALA A 949 -5.73 -9.60 -4.10
CA ALA A 949 -6.91 -9.32 -4.90
C ALA A 949 -8.11 -9.97 -4.24
N TYR A 950 -9.23 -9.24 -4.20
CA TYR A 950 -10.51 -9.80 -3.83
C TYR A 950 -11.61 -9.28 -4.74
N SER A 951 -12.56 -10.15 -5.05
CA SER A 951 -13.79 -9.80 -5.73
C SER A 951 -14.96 -10.58 -5.16
N GLY A 952 -16.14 -9.98 -5.18
CA GLY A 952 -17.32 -10.65 -4.68
C GLY A 952 -18.49 -9.71 -4.64
N LEU A 953 -19.57 -10.19 -4.00
CA LEU A 953 -20.85 -9.49 -3.92
C LEU A 953 -21.51 -9.20 -5.29
N ALA A 954 -20.90 -9.68 -6.38
CA ALA A 954 -21.43 -9.64 -7.74
C ALA A 954 -22.52 -10.69 -7.93
N VAL A 955 -23.40 -10.47 -8.91
CA VAL A 955 -24.32 -11.51 -9.39
C VAL A 955 -23.52 -12.47 -10.25
N ASP A 956 -23.18 -13.63 -9.70
CA ASP A 956 -22.43 -14.61 -10.45
C ASP A 956 -23.33 -15.24 -11.52
N SER A 957 -23.02 -14.97 -12.80
CA SER A 957 -23.81 -15.48 -13.94
C SER A 957 -23.82 -17.00 -14.03
N ASP A 958 -22.84 -17.66 -13.41
CA ASP A 958 -22.60 -19.10 -13.55
C ASP A 958 -23.19 -19.91 -12.38
N THR A 959 -23.42 -19.31 -11.21
CA THR A 959 -24.09 -19.95 -10.05
C THR A 959 -25.47 -19.37 -9.72
N GLY A 960 -25.87 -18.23 -10.32
CA GLY A 960 -27.21 -17.67 -10.19
C GLY A 960 -27.56 -17.11 -8.80
N GLY A 961 -26.59 -17.01 -7.89
CA GLY A 961 -26.77 -16.42 -6.56
C GLY A 961 -26.46 -14.92 -6.57
N GLU A 962 -27.46 -14.07 -6.29
CA GLU A 962 -27.18 -12.67 -5.92
C GLU A 962 -26.71 -12.63 -4.45
N ALA A 963 -25.65 -11.90 -4.14
CA ALA A 963 -25.28 -11.59 -2.75
C ALA A 963 -26.31 -10.63 -2.16
N VAL A 964 -27.15 -11.17 -1.28
CA VAL A 964 -28.36 -10.51 -0.80
C VAL A 964 -28.48 -10.73 0.70
N ILE A 965 -28.97 -9.70 1.38
CA ILE A 965 -29.56 -9.85 2.72
C ILE A 965 -31.07 -9.90 2.55
N THR A 966 -31.72 -10.94 3.08
CA THR A 966 -33.17 -11.15 3.02
C THR A 966 -33.72 -11.32 4.43
N ALA A 967 -34.80 -10.61 4.78
CA ALA A 967 -35.44 -10.65 6.10
C ALA A 967 -36.87 -11.20 6.10
#